data_AF-A0A8K1FFQ6-F1
#
_entry.id   AF-A0A8K1FFQ6-F1
#
_cell.length_a   1.000
_cell.length_b   1.000
_cell.length_c   1.000
_cell.angle_alpha   90.00
_cell.angle_beta   90.00
_cell.angle_gamma   90.00
#
_symmetry.space_group_name_H-M   'P 1'
#
loop_
_entity.id
_entity.type
_entity.pdbx_description
1 polymer ?
#
loop_
_entity_poly.entity_id
_entity_poly.type
_entity_poly.pdbx_seq_one_letter_code
_entity_poly.pdbx_strand_id
1 'polypeptide(L)'
;MRVAAALSALALALFAAHEAEALKSPLQYEHEFTAWMKTHHLTFHDALEYARRLETYIENDLLITQHNEEKKWGFTLGHNEYSHLTFDEFKQRLTGLKFPQGYVEERQKMKPSGLFKNVKAPESVDWVAKGGVTPVKNQGMCGSCWAFSTTGAVEGAAFVASGKLTNLSEQELVDCDDNGDMGCNGGLMDHAFEWIENHKGLCSEDEYKYEGKQGVCRKCKPIVKVTGYQDVDANDEQALMAAVAQQPVSVAIEADQREFQFYKSGVFDKTCGTQLDHGVLAVGYGVEDGQKYWKVKNSWGASWGESGYIRMSREVGTPHGQCGIAMAPSYPFATVIKEDEEVFKNESTVAAVQNVGKSPMDYERQFAAWMKDHHLTFHDAVEYARRLKNYIFNDMMITKHNDEKKWGFTLGHNQYSHLSFDEFKQRMTGLKLPAEYIQQRLAKPPTGLFKNVKAPESVDWVTKGGVTPVKNQGMCGSCWAFSTTGAVEGATFVSSGKLPNLSEQELVDCDHNGDMGCNGGLMDHAFDWIEKHGGICSESDYEYHAKAGVCRKCESVVKVTGYQDVDANDEQALKAAVAQQPVSVAIEADQPEFQFYKSGVFDKTCGTQLDHGVLAVGYGVEDGQKYWKVKNSWGATWGENGYIRLSREVGESHGQCGVAMAPSYPFATVINKDEKVVKNLTSLASMVGSSAKISQCGDKSTAAVSFDNLEITPKSPKRGKPITFFGNGDIKHDFDSANFNLVVELAGARVFSHDGKMCGETHIPLPLGLGHIDVHGFKCPMKTGKFSDLKVDVNLPIIAPAGNYEIKLVAGDGNAEDSLFCVHVELDLEFEESQRISRVYEIMAEM
;
A
#
# COMPACT_ATOMS: atom_id res chain seq x y z
N MET A 1 41.15 9.50 -9.43
CA MET A 1 39.78 8.94 -9.49
C MET A 1 39.69 7.46 -9.92
N ARG A 2 40.79 6.68 -9.95
CA ARG A 2 40.74 5.22 -10.27
C ARG A 2 41.23 4.29 -9.15
N VAL A 3 41.59 4.83 -7.98
CA VAL A 3 42.08 4.05 -6.82
C VAL A 3 40.98 3.88 -5.74
N ALA A 4 40.03 4.82 -5.66
CA ALA A 4 38.90 4.72 -4.72
C ALA A 4 37.84 3.68 -5.14
N ALA A 5 37.67 3.44 -6.44
CA ALA A 5 36.71 2.45 -6.94
C ALA A 5 37.18 0.99 -6.72
N ALA A 6 38.48 0.74 -6.65
CA ALA A 6 39.04 -0.60 -6.44
C ALA A 6 38.99 -1.04 -4.97
N LEU A 7 39.03 -0.10 -4.01
CA LEU A 7 38.95 -0.39 -2.57
C LEU A 7 37.51 -0.64 -2.10
N SER A 8 36.49 -0.03 -2.71
CA SER A 8 35.08 -0.37 -2.45
C SER A 8 34.68 -1.73 -3.05
N ALA A 9 35.25 -2.12 -4.20
CA ALA A 9 34.98 -3.42 -4.80
C ALA A 9 35.63 -4.58 -4.02
N LEU A 10 36.80 -4.35 -3.41
CA LEU A 10 37.45 -5.35 -2.54
C LEU A 10 36.73 -5.49 -1.19
N ALA A 11 36.15 -4.41 -0.65
CA ALA A 11 35.36 -4.47 0.57
C ALA A 11 34.04 -5.22 0.38
N LEU A 12 33.36 -5.10 -0.77
CA LEU A 12 32.17 -5.92 -1.08
C LEU A 12 32.50 -7.38 -1.43
N ALA A 13 33.68 -7.65 -2.00
CA ALA A 13 34.11 -9.03 -2.30
C ALA A 13 34.63 -9.79 -1.07
N LEU A 14 35.16 -9.08 -0.06
CA LEU A 14 35.62 -9.70 1.21
C LEU A 14 34.47 -10.06 2.17
N PHE A 15 33.25 -9.55 1.94
CA PHE A 15 32.04 -10.02 2.63
C PHE A 15 31.38 -11.23 1.94
N ALA A 16 31.76 -11.56 0.69
CA ALA A 16 31.14 -12.62 -0.09
C ALA A 16 31.87 -13.98 0.00
N ALA A 17 32.88 -14.12 0.86
CA ALA A 17 33.73 -15.32 0.94
C ALA A 17 34.02 -15.80 2.38
N HIS A 18 33.14 -15.49 3.34
CA HIS A 18 32.89 -16.41 4.44
C HIS A 18 31.61 -17.13 4.09
N GLU A 19 31.62 -18.46 4.14
CA GLU A 19 30.47 -19.32 3.83
C GLU A 19 29.23 -18.77 4.54
N ALA A 20 28.34 -18.10 3.80
CA ALA A 20 27.01 -17.80 4.31
C ALA A 20 26.33 -19.15 4.50
N GLU A 21 26.26 -19.63 5.74
CA GLU A 21 25.31 -20.68 6.10
C GLU A 21 23.96 -20.25 5.51
N ALA A 22 23.38 -21.13 4.70
CA ALA A 22 22.16 -20.80 3.98
C ALA A 22 21.09 -20.40 5.02
N LEU A 23 20.68 -19.13 4.98
CA LEU A 23 19.62 -18.60 5.85
C LEU A 23 18.46 -19.60 5.84
N LYS A 24 17.94 -19.98 7.02
CA LYS A 24 16.83 -20.93 7.13
C LYS A 24 15.68 -20.47 6.24
N SER A 25 15.07 -21.40 5.53
CA SER A 25 13.89 -21.10 4.70
C SER A 25 12.71 -20.68 5.57
N PRO A 26 11.73 -19.94 5.03
CA PRO A 26 10.53 -19.54 5.78
C PRO A 26 9.79 -20.72 6.46
N LEU A 27 9.66 -21.85 5.75
CA LEU A 27 9.03 -23.07 6.29
C LEU A 27 9.83 -23.69 7.45
N GLN A 28 11.15 -23.57 7.44
CA GLN A 28 11.97 -24.02 8.57
C GLN A 28 11.72 -23.14 9.80
N TYR A 29 11.66 -21.83 9.63
CA TYR A 29 11.32 -20.90 10.72
C TYR A 29 9.93 -21.15 11.30
N GLU A 30 8.90 -21.37 10.48
CA GLU A 30 7.55 -21.71 10.96
C GLU A 30 7.56 -22.99 11.81
N HIS A 31 8.27 -24.02 11.35
CA HIS A 31 8.38 -25.29 12.07
C HIS A 31 9.13 -25.14 13.40
N GLU A 32 10.26 -24.41 13.39
CA GLU A 32 11.05 -24.12 14.58
C GLU A 32 10.25 -23.27 15.58
N PHE A 33 9.56 -22.23 15.11
CA PHE A 33 8.73 -21.37 15.95
C PHE A 33 7.57 -22.16 16.58
N THR A 34 6.91 -23.02 15.80
CA THR A 34 5.84 -23.88 16.32
C THR A 34 6.35 -24.87 17.37
N ALA A 35 7.54 -25.44 17.17
CA ALA A 35 8.19 -26.31 18.15
C ALA A 35 8.59 -25.54 19.43
N TRP A 36 9.13 -24.33 19.26
CA TRP A 36 9.49 -23.43 20.34
C TRP A 36 8.25 -23.01 21.16
N MET A 37 7.15 -22.63 20.52
CA MET A 37 5.88 -22.32 21.20
C MET A 37 5.37 -23.48 22.05
N LYS A 38 5.44 -24.71 21.53
CA LYS A 38 5.06 -25.92 22.29
C LYS A 38 5.96 -26.13 23.50
N THR A 39 7.26 -25.88 23.35
CA THR A 39 8.26 -26.00 24.42
C THR A 39 8.00 -25.00 25.55
N HIS A 40 7.56 -23.79 25.22
CA HIS A 40 7.27 -22.72 26.18
C HIS A 40 5.79 -22.60 26.57
N HIS A 41 4.94 -23.55 26.14
CA HIS A 41 3.50 -23.55 26.40
C HIS A 41 2.78 -22.27 25.99
N LEU A 42 3.22 -21.64 24.89
CA LEU A 42 2.66 -20.40 24.39
C LEU A 42 1.53 -20.66 23.38
N THR A 43 0.49 -19.85 23.48
CA THR A 43 -0.61 -19.75 22.51
C THR A 43 -0.91 -18.28 22.27
N PHE A 44 -1.13 -17.89 21.02
CA PHE A 44 -1.51 -16.52 20.67
C PHE A 44 -3.01 -16.41 20.44
N HIS A 45 -3.56 -15.23 20.70
CA HIS A 45 -5.00 -14.98 20.68
C HIS A 45 -5.59 -15.20 19.30
N ASP A 46 -4.87 -14.79 18.25
CA ASP A 46 -5.30 -14.88 16.87
C ASP A 46 -4.12 -15.04 15.90
N ALA A 47 -4.44 -15.31 14.63
CA ALA A 47 -3.45 -15.51 13.57
C ALA A 47 -2.61 -14.25 13.27
N LEU A 48 -3.15 -13.05 13.53
CA LEU A 48 -2.42 -11.80 13.31
C LEU A 48 -1.37 -11.56 14.40
N GLU A 49 -1.69 -11.88 15.66
CA GLU A 49 -0.70 -11.97 16.72
C GLU A 49 0.35 -13.03 16.39
N TYR A 50 -0.05 -14.24 16.00
CA TYR A 50 0.88 -15.30 15.60
C TYR A 50 1.88 -14.83 14.54
N ALA A 51 1.41 -14.22 13.43
CA ALA A 51 2.28 -13.76 12.35
C ALA A 51 3.26 -12.65 12.80
N ARG A 52 2.81 -11.72 13.67
CA ARG A 52 3.69 -10.72 14.27
C ARG A 52 4.76 -11.35 15.15
N ARG A 53 4.38 -12.35 15.96
CA ARG A 53 5.29 -13.05 16.87
C ARG A 53 6.30 -13.92 16.12
N LEU A 54 5.91 -14.50 14.99
CA LEU A 54 6.81 -15.20 14.07
C LEU A 54 7.81 -14.22 13.43
N GLU A 55 7.38 -13.06 12.93
CA GLU A 55 8.27 -12.02 12.39
C GLU A 55 9.34 -11.63 13.43
N THR A 56 8.92 -11.33 14.67
CA THR A 56 9.82 -11.00 15.78
C THR A 56 10.75 -12.17 16.17
N TYR A 57 10.25 -13.40 16.18
CA TYR A 57 11.07 -14.57 16.48
C TYR A 57 12.20 -14.75 15.47
N ILE A 58 11.92 -14.57 14.18
CA ILE A 58 12.92 -14.64 13.10
C ILE A 58 13.97 -13.54 13.28
N GLU A 59 13.56 -12.30 13.54
CA GLU A 59 14.50 -11.19 13.81
C GLU A 59 15.42 -11.46 15.01
N ASN A 60 14.91 -12.14 16.03
CA ASN A 60 15.68 -12.52 17.20
C ASN A 60 16.60 -13.74 16.94
N ASP A 61 16.18 -14.73 16.15
CA ASP A 61 17.05 -15.87 15.74
C ASP A 61 18.25 -15.36 14.93
N LEU A 62 18.04 -14.40 14.03
CA LEU A 62 19.11 -13.77 13.26
C LEU A 62 20.12 -13.05 14.16
N LEU A 63 19.65 -12.32 15.18
CA LEU A 63 20.52 -11.70 16.19
C LEU A 63 21.34 -12.74 16.95
N ILE A 64 20.68 -13.80 17.43
CA ILE A 64 21.31 -14.88 18.21
C ILE A 64 22.39 -15.56 17.36
N THR A 65 22.06 -15.88 16.12
CA THR A 65 22.96 -16.54 15.17
C THR A 65 24.18 -15.67 14.91
N GLN A 66 23.97 -14.40 14.54
CA GLN A 66 25.06 -13.45 14.29
C GLN A 66 25.99 -13.30 15.49
N HIS A 67 25.44 -13.09 16.70
CA HIS A 67 26.27 -12.94 17.92
C HIS A 67 27.14 -14.17 18.16
N ASN A 68 26.57 -15.36 18.02
CA ASN A 68 27.27 -16.63 18.29
C ASN A 68 28.32 -16.95 17.22
N GLU A 69 28.12 -16.51 15.98
CA GLU A 69 29.10 -16.64 14.89
C GLU A 69 30.30 -15.71 15.06
N GLU A 70 30.06 -14.46 15.51
CA GLU A 70 31.13 -13.46 15.69
C GLU A 70 32.17 -13.90 16.72
N LYS A 71 31.79 -14.74 17.70
CA LYS A 71 32.68 -15.27 18.78
C LYS A 71 33.52 -14.18 19.46
N LYS A 72 32.98 -12.96 19.50
CA LYS A 72 33.66 -11.77 20.00
C LYS A 72 33.66 -11.70 21.53
N TRP A 73 32.71 -12.37 22.17
CA TRP A 73 32.40 -12.25 23.59
C TRP A 73 32.51 -13.61 24.29
N GLY A 74 32.77 -13.60 25.60
CA GLY A 74 32.89 -14.80 26.44
C GLY A 74 31.57 -15.54 26.73
N PHE A 75 30.48 -15.16 26.06
CA PHE A 75 29.14 -15.70 26.27
C PHE A 75 28.38 -15.91 24.95
N THR A 76 27.39 -16.80 25.01
CA THR A 76 26.52 -17.15 23.89
C THR A 76 25.08 -16.72 24.17
N LEU A 77 24.37 -16.39 23.09
CA LEU A 77 22.93 -16.17 23.12
C LEU A 77 22.16 -17.44 22.76
N GLY A 78 20.88 -17.49 23.11
CA GLY A 78 19.98 -18.53 22.63
C GLY A 78 18.52 -18.22 22.90
N HIS A 79 17.66 -18.94 22.19
CA HIS A 79 16.22 -18.84 22.38
C HIS A 79 15.80 -19.27 23.79
N ASN A 80 14.95 -18.46 24.38
CA ASN A 80 14.25 -18.69 25.66
C ASN A 80 12.77 -18.27 25.52
N GLU A 81 12.02 -18.25 26.62
CA GLU A 81 10.58 -17.95 26.63
C GLU A 81 10.21 -16.54 26.09
N TYR A 82 11.18 -15.62 26.01
CA TYR A 82 11.00 -14.24 25.54
C TYR A 82 11.34 -14.04 24.06
N SER A 83 11.60 -15.11 23.31
CA SER A 83 12.03 -15.02 21.89
C SER A 83 10.98 -14.43 20.96
N HIS A 84 9.71 -14.38 21.39
CA HIS A 84 8.61 -13.79 20.65
C HIS A 84 8.40 -12.29 20.90
N LEU A 85 9.17 -11.71 21.83
CA LEU A 85 9.05 -10.30 22.23
C LEU A 85 10.06 -9.45 21.46
N THR A 86 9.62 -8.26 21.07
CA THR A 86 10.57 -7.23 20.65
C THR A 86 11.39 -6.79 21.86
N PHE A 87 12.55 -6.20 21.60
CA PHE A 87 13.41 -5.72 22.67
C PHE A 87 12.72 -4.66 23.55
N ASP A 88 11.92 -3.76 22.95
CA ASP A 88 11.15 -2.75 23.68
C ASP A 88 10.05 -3.38 24.55
N GLU A 89 9.33 -4.37 24.04
CA GLU A 89 8.33 -5.12 24.83
C GLU A 89 8.98 -5.85 25.99
N PHE A 90 10.15 -6.47 25.78
CA PHE A 90 10.92 -7.14 26.80
C PHE A 90 11.36 -6.16 27.90
N LYS A 91 12.05 -5.08 27.52
CA LYS A 91 12.52 -4.04 28.46
C LYS A 91 11.38 -3.51 29.31
N GLN A 92 10.27 -3.11 28.68
CA GLN A 92 9.15 -2.50 29.41
C GLN A 92 8.51 -3.41 30.44
N ARG A 93 8.55 -4.74 30.24
CA ARG A 93 7.80 -5.71 31.05
C ARG A 93 8.64 -6.48 32.06
N LEU A 94 9.94 -6.64 31.80
CA LEU A 94 10.82 -7.52 32.58
C LEU A 94 11.82 -6.75 33.45
N THR A 95 12.03 -5.45 33.19
CA THR A 95 12.75 -4.55 34.11
C THR A 95 11.75 -3.84 35.02
N GLY A 96 12.22 -3.30 36.15
CA GLY A 96 11.30 -2.82 37.19
C GLY A 96 11.96 -2.24 38.43
N LEU A 97 13.27 -2.07 38.47
CA LEU A 97 13.92 -1.38 39.57
C LEU A 97 13.66 0.13 39.42
N LYS A 98 13.23 0.78 40.51
CA LYS A 98 13.03 2.23 40.54
C LYS A 98 13.67 2.84 41.75
N PHE A 99 14.49 3.85 41.51
CA PHE A 99 15.14 4.62 42.57
C PHE A 99 14.37 5.91 42.86
N PRO A 100 14.29 6.33 44.13
CA PRO A 100 13.98 7.72 44.46
C PRO A 100 14.94 8.67 43.73
N GLN A 101 14.44 9.83 43.32
CA GLN A 101 15.24 10.82 42.61
C GLN A 101 16.48 11.20 43.44
N GLY A 102 17.67 11.03 42.87
CA GLY A 102 18.94 11.37 43.53
C GLY A 102 19.57 10.25 44.37
N TYR A 103 18.89 9.10 44.56
CA TYR A 103 19.35 8.03 45.45
C TYR A 103 20.75 7.52 45.08
N VAL A 104 21.00 7.23 43.79
CA VAL A 104 22.28 6.69 43.34
C VAL A 104 23.40 7.73 43.51
N GLU A 105 23.14 9.00 43.19
CA GLU A 105 24.11 10.08 43.37
C GLU A 105 24.39 10.36 44.85
N GLU A 106 23.39 10.20 45.72
CA GLU A 106 23.55 10.34 47.17
C GLU A 106 24.40 9.19 47.74
N ARG A 107 24.11 7.95 47.37
CA ARG A 107 24.92 6.76 47.72
C ARG A 107 26.38 6.94 47.33
N GLN A 108 26.65 7.49 46.15
CA GLN A 108 28.01 7.78 45.70
C GLN A 108 28.73 8.89 46.50
N LYS A 109 27.98 9.81 47.11
CA LYS A 109 28.52 10.90 47.95
C LYS A 109 28.69 10.48 49.41
N MET A 110 28.04 9.40 49.83
CA MET A 110 28.18 8.90 51.19
C MET A 110 29.63 8.51 51.48
N LYS A 111 30.10 8.82 52.68
CA LYS A 111 31.43 8.39 53.12
C LYS A 111 31.42 6.86 53.23
N PRO A 112 32.42 6.16 52.64
CA PRO A 112 32.55 4.72 52.80
C PRO A 112 32.49 4.34 54.28
N SER A 113 31.66 3.36 54.61
CA SER A 113 31.54 2.81 55.97
C SER A 113 32.87 2.24 56.44
N GLY A 114 33.69 1.73 55.51
CA GLY A 114 34.94 1.07 55.80
C GLY A 114 34.76 -0.27 56.51
N LEU A 115 33.53 -0.79 56.59
CA LEU A 115 33.17 -2.02 57.30
C LEU A 115 33.97 -3.23 56.81
N PHE A 116 34.26 -3.27 55.51
CA PHE A 116 35.01 -4.36 54.85
C PHE A 116 36.47 -4.02 54.54
N LYS A 117 36.99 -2.92 55.09
CA LYS A 117 38.37 -2.52 54.85
C LYS A 117 39.34 -3.56 55.43
N ASN A 118 40.18 -4.13 54.58
CA ASN A 118 41.15 -5.21 54.89
C ASN A 118 40.52 -6.60 55.16
N VAL A 119 39.25 -6.83 54.81
CA VAL A 119 38.67 -8.18 54.88
C VAL A 119 39.17 -9.00 53.69
N LYS A 120 39.85 -10.12 53.96
CA LYS A 120 40.30 -11.05 52.90
C LYS A 120 39.21 -12.10 52.66
N ALA A 121 38.35 -11.87 51.67
CA ALA A 121 37.33 -12.84 51.29
C ALA A 121 37.95 -14.05 50.54
N PRO A 122 37.28 -15.23 50.56
CA PRO A 122 37.72 -16.41 49.80
C PRO A 122 37.81 -16.13 48.30
N GLU A 123 38.55 -16.96 47.54
CA GLU A 123 38.70 -16.83 46.08
C GLU A 123 37.40 -17.15 45.31
N SER A 124 36.59 -18.07 45.84
CA SER A 124 35.27 -18.41 45.31
C SER A 124 34.26 -18.66 46.43
N VAL A 125 33.01 -18.32 46.14
CA VAL A 125 31.84 -18.55 47.01
C VAL A 125 30.68 -18.95 46.11
N ASP A 126 29.93 -19.99 46.49
CA ASP A 126 28.68 -20.38 45.84
C ASP A 126 27.64 -20.76 46.90
N TRP A 127 26.69 -19.86 47.17
CA TRP A 127 25.62 -20.11 48.12
C TRP A 127 24.60 -21.14 47.62
N VAL A 128 24.50 -21.35 46.31
CA VAL A 128 23.65 -22.41 45.75
C VAL A 128 24.19 -23.77 46.17
N ALA A 129 25.50 -23.99 46.02
CA ALA A 129 26.17 -25.22 46.43
C ALA A 129 26.11 -25.47 47.94
N LYS A 130 26.01 -24.40 48.75
CA LYS A 130 25.84 -24.47 50.20
C LYS A 130 24.38 -24.69 50.65
N GLY A 131 23.42 -24.71 49.72
CA GLY A 131 21.99 -24.87 50.03
C GLY A 131 21.33 -23.60 50.58
N GLY A 132 21.97 -22.43 50.43
CA GLY A 132 21.48 -21.14 50.95
C GLY A 132 20.67 -20.31 49.94
N VAL A 133 20.22 -20.92 48.84
CA VAL A 133 19.49 -20.24 47.76
C VAL A 133 18.34 -21.13 47.30
N THR A 134 17.13 -20.56 47.24
CA THR A 134 15.93 -21.24 46.73
C THR A 134 16.01 -21.49 45.22
N PRO A 135 15.17 -22.38 44.65
CA PRO A 135 15.06 -22.53 43.20
C PRO A 135 14.81 -21.19 42.48
N VAL A 136 15.20 -21.11 41.20
CA VAL A 136 14.89 -19.93 40.38
C VAL A 136 13.38 -19.82 40.19
N LYS A 137 12.86 -18.60 40.40
CA LYS A 137 11.46 -18.24 40.21
C LYS A 137 11.29 -17.41 38.93
N ASN A 138 10.05 -17.16 38.52
CA ASN A 138 9.73 -16.36 37.34
C ASN A 138 8.77 -15.22 37.72
N GLN A 139 9.23 -13.98 37.58
CA GLN A 139 8.47 -12.77 37.87
C GLN A 139 7.33 -12.53 36.86
N GLY A 140 7.37 -13.18 35.70
CA GLY A 140 6.41 -12.99 34.61
C GLY A 140 6.47 -11.57 34.05
N MET A 141 5.35 -11.08 33.51
CA MET A 141 5.24 -9.75 32.90
C MET A 141 4.94 -8.67 33.95
N CYS A 142 5.72 -8.64 35.03
CA CYS A 142 5.57 -7.72 36.16
C CYS A 142 6.95 -7.18 36.55
N GLY A 143 7.08 -5.87 36.72
CA GLY A 143 8.31 -5.19 37.14
C GLY A 143 8.62 -5.36 38.63
N SER A 144 8.52 -6.58 39.15
CA SER A 144 8.67 -6.95 40.57
C SER A 144 10.06 -7.48 40.93
N CYS A 145 11.07 -7.30 40.08
CA CYS A 145 12.42 -7.82 40.34
C CYS A 145 13.02 -7.35 41.66
N TRP A 146 12.66 -6.15 42.11
CA TRP A 146 13.00 -5.63 43.45
C TRP A 146 12.51 -6.56 44.58
N ALA A 147 11.28 -7.08 44.49
CA ALA A 147 10.72 -8.01 45.47
C ALA A 147 11.48 -9.35 45.44
N PHE A 148 11.76 -9.91 44.26
CA PHE A 148 12.53 -11.16 44.11
C PHE A 148 13.98 -11.05 44.59
N SER A 149 14.64 -9.91 44.35
CA SER A 149 15.97 -9.64 44.90
C SER A 149 15.94 -9.57 46.42
N THR A 150 14.95 -8.87 46.97
CA THR A 150 14.73 -8.70 48.42
C THR A 150 14.49 -10.04 49.10
N THR A 151 13.49 -10.81 48.65
CA THR A 151 13.16 -12.11 49.25
C THR A 151 14.36 -13.04 49.20
N GLY A 152 15.06 -13.13 48.07
CA GLY A 152 16.26 -13.95 47.93
C GLY A 152 17.38 -13.60 48.92
N ALA A 153 17.57 -12.32 49.24
CA ALA A 153 18.55 -11.89 50.24
C ALA A 153 18.09 -12.20 51.67
N VAL A 154 16.79 -12.05 51.97
CA VAL A 154 16.20 -12.39 53.28
C VAL A 154 16.24 -13.91 53.53
N GLU A 155 15.92 -14.72 52.52
CA GLU A 155 16.04 -16.18 52.56
C GLU A 155 17.48 -16.62 52.85
N GLY A 156 18.45 -16.02 52.14
CA GLY A 156 19.88 -16.27 52.34
C GLY A 156 20.35 -15.88 53.74
N ALA A 157 19.97 -14.71 54.24
CA ALA A 157 20.29 -14.26 55.59
C ALA A 157 19.69 -15.17 56.67
N ALA A 158 18.42 -15.60 56.50
CA ALA A 158 17.77 -16.52 57.42
C ALA A 158 18.42 -17.91 57.40
N PHE A 159 18.88 -18.38 56.24
CA PHE A 159 19.65 -19.61 56.11
C PHE A 159 20.97 -19.51 56.87
N VAL A 160 21.72 -18.41 56.72
CA VAL A 160 22.98 -18.20 57.46
C VAL A 160 22.76 -18.18 58.97
N ALA A 161 21.66 -17.58 59.43
CA ALA A 161 21.34 -17.50 60.85
C ALA A 161 20.83 -18.82 61.47
N SER A 162 20.11 -19.65 60.70
CA SER A 162 19.37 -20.81 61.24
C SER A 162 19.84 -22.18 60.72
N GLY A 163 20.56 -22.21 59.59
CA GLY A 163 20.89 -23.42 58.83
C GLY A 163 19.71 -24.02 58.05
N LYS A 164 18.52 -23.41 58.07
CA LYS A 164 17.32 -23.89 57.37
C LYS A 164 16.91 -22.89 56.30
N LEU A 165 16.86 -23.34 55.04
CA LEU A 165 16.39 -22.52 53.93
C LEU A 165 14.86 -22.45 53.97
N THR A 166 14.34 -21.25 53.77
CA THR A 166 12.90 -20.95 53.74
C THR A 166 12.55 -20.34 52.40
N ASN A 167 11.36 -20.62 51.87
CA ASN A 167 10.85 -20.06 50.62
C ASN A 167 9.80 -18.99 50.94
N LEU A 168 10.14 -17.72 50.74
CA LEU A 168 9.34 -16.55 51.15
C LEU A 168 8.50 -16.03 49.98
N SER A 169 7.40 -15.36 50.32
CA SER A 169 6.47 -14.79 49.34
C SER A 169 6.97 -13.46 48.78
N GLU A 170 7.21 -13.40 47.47
CA GLU A 170 7.37 -12.12 46.76
C GLU A 170 6.06 -11.37 46.62
N GLN A 171 4.94 -12.10 46.55
CA GLN A 171 3.62 -11.50 46.33
C GLN A 171 3.16 -10.67 47.51
N GLU A 172 3.51 -11.04 48.74
CA GLU A 172 3.24 -10.23 49.92
C GLU A 172 3.86 -8.84 49.78
N LEU A 173 5.13 -8.74 49.34
CA LEU A 173 5.75 -7.45 49.04
C LEU A 173 5.04 -6.73 47.89
N VAL A 174 4.77 -7.42 46.79
CA VAL A 174 4.11 -6.81 45.61
C VAL A 174 2.72 -6.23 45.94
N ASP A 175 1.98 -6.87 46.85
CA ASP A 175 0.62 -6.46 47.22
C ASP A 175 0.57 -5.46 48.38
N CYS A 176 1.51 -5.57 49.33
CA CYS A 176 1.42 -4.90 50.63
C CYS A 176 2.48 -3.84 50.90
N ASP A 177 3.60 -3.84 50.16
CA ASP A 177 4.62 -2.80 50.32
C ASP A 177 4.19 -1.49 49.66
N ASP A 178 3.79 -0.55 50.51
CA ASP A 178 3.45 0.82 50.15
C ASP A 178 4.53 1.84 50.60
N ASN A 179 5.71 1.38 51.05
CA ASN A 179 6.81 2.20 51.53
C ASN A 179 7.69 2.73 50.38
N GLY A 180 7.07 3.38 49.39
CA GLY A 180 7.77 3.92 48.22
C GLY A 180 7.91 2.95 47.04
N ASP A 181 7.51 1.69 47.23
CA ASP A 181 7.43 0.68 46.18
C ASP A 181 6.01 0.63 45.56
N MET A 182 5.91 0.19 44.30
CA MET A 182 4.70 0.31 43.49
C MET A 182 4.31 -1.00 42.80
N GLY A 183 4.48 -2.13 43.49
CA GLY A 183 4.15 -3.46 42.98
C GLY A 183 4.84 -3.76 41.64
N CYS A 184 4.06 -4.04 40.60
CA CYS A 184 4.59 -4.29 39.25
C CYS A 184 5.12 -3.04 38.53
N ASN A 185 4.85 -1.85 39.05
CA ASN A 185 5.41 -0.61 38.51
C ASN A 185 6.80 -0.32 39.06
N GLY A 186 7.36 -1.21 39.87
CA GLY A 186 8.73 -1.15 40.35
C GLY A 186 8.89 -0.69 41.78
N GLY A 187 10.10 -0.86 42.29
CA GLY A 187 10.45 -0.62 43.69
C GLY A 187 11.95 -0.74 43.93
N LEU A 188 12.36 -0.70 45.20
CA LEU A 188 13.73 -0.69 45.68
C LEU A 188 13.91 -1.66 46.85
N MET A 189 14.95 -2.50 46.80
CA MET A 189 15.18 -3.53 47.83
C MET A 189 15.30 -2.98 49.26
N ASP A 190 15.87 -1.78 49.43
CA ASP A 190 16.03 -1.15 50.75
C ASP A 190 14.68 -0.79 51.40
N HIS A 191 13.75 -0.26 50.60
CA HIS A 191 12.39 0.05 51.06
C HIS A 191 11.67 -1.23 51.49
N ALA A 192 11.84 -2.30 50.71
CA ALA A 192 11.29 -3.61 51.03
C ALA A 192 11.88 -4.19 52.32
N PHE A 193 13.19 -4.07 52.55
CA PHE A 193 13.79 -4.49 53.83
C PHE A 193 13.21 -3.73 55.02
N GLU A 194 13.07 -2.40 54.90
CA GLU A 194 12.46 -1.54 55.92
C GLU A 194 10.98 -1.90 56.15
N TRP A 195 10.25 -2.16 55.07
CA TRP A 195 8.85 -2.59 55.14
C TRP A 195 8.72 -3.91 55.91
N ILE A 196 9.56 -4.91 55.63
CA ILE A 196 9.53 -6.21 56.33
C ILE A 196 9.82 -6.04 57.83
N GLU A 197 10.77 -5.18 58.19
CA GLU A 197 11.08 -4.86 59.60
C GLU A 197 9.87 -4.22 60.32
N ASN A 198 9.17 -3.32 59.64
CA ASN A 198 8.00 -2.63 60.17
C ASN A 198 6.78 -3.54 60.22
N HIS A 199 6.57 -4.37 59.20
CA HIS A 199 5.49 -5.35 59.06
C HIS A 199 5.62 -6.53 60.03
N LYS A 200 6.81 -6.72 60.62
CA LYS A 200 7.16 -7.82 61.54
C LYS A 200 7.34 -9.18 60.88
N GLY A 201 7.66 -9.19 59.58
CA GLY A 201 8.17 -10.35 58.86
C GLY A 201 7.48 -10.59 57.52
N LEU A 202 7.86 -11.69 56.87
CA LEU A 202 7.26 -12.22 55.65
C LEU A 202 6.78 -13.65 55.85
N CYS A 203 5.70 -14.01 55.18
CA CYS A 203 5.18 -15.38 55.14
C CYS A 203 5.80 -16.23 54.02
N SER A 204 5.41 -17.51 53.98
CA SER A 204 5.90 -18.45 52.97
C SER A 204 5.26 -18.24 51.60
N GLU A 205 5.99 -18.60 50.55
CA GLU A 205 5.45 -18.71 49.19
C GLU A 205 4.25 -19.68 49.09
N ASP A 206 4.23 -20.73 49.92
CA ASP A 206 3.13 -21.70 49.92
C ASP A 206 1.82 -21.11 50.46
N GLU A 207 1.90 -20.18 51.43
CA GLU A 207 0.76 -19.50 52.02
C GLU A 207 0.29 -18.31 51.18
N TYR A 208 1.22 -17.58 50.56
CA TYR A 208 0.95 -16.39 49.76
C TYR A 208 1.65 -16.50 48.39
N LYS A 209 1.05 -17.30 47.50
CA LYS A 209 1.63 -17.61 46.18
C LYS A 209 1.77 -16.40 45.26
N TYR A 210 2.81 -16.41 44.43
CA TYR A 210 3.04 -15.44 43.38
C TYR A 210 2.04 -15.52 42.23
N GLU A 211 1.53 -14.37 41.81
CA GLU A 211 0.47 -14.21 40.80
C GLU A 211 0.92 -13.38 39.59
N GLY A 212 2.11 -12.78 39.59
CA GLY A 212 2.63 -12.02 38.46
C GLY A 212 1.88 -10.72 38.17
N LYS A 213 1.16 -10.18 39.16
CA LYS A 213 0.40 -8.93 39.10
C LYS A 213 0.21 -8.39 40.51
N GLN A 214 0.03 -7.09 40.67
CA GLN A 214 -0.35 -6.51 41.95
C GLN A 214 -1.84 -6.79 42.24
N GLY A 215 -2.10 -7.38 43.40
CA GLY A 215 -3.41 -7.68 43.95
C GLY A 215 -3.74 -6.80 45.16
N VAL A 216 -4.70 -7.26 45.96
CA VAL A 216 -5.07 -6.62 47.23
C VAL A 216 -4.24 -7.27 48.33
N CYS A 217 -3.60 -6.47 49.19
CA CYS A 217 -2.85 -6.99 50.34
C CYS A 217 -3.68 -7.95 51.20
N ARG A 218 -3.18 -9.20 51.33
CA ARG A 218 -3.81 -10.29 52.10
C ARG A 218 -3.08 -10.48 53.42
N LYS A 219 -3.75 -11.10 54.39
CA LYS A 219 -3.11 -11.50 55.65
C LYS A 219 -2.52 -12.90 55.50
N CYS A 220 -1.31 -13.09 55.99
CA CYS A 220 -0.66 -14.40 56.15
C CYS A 220 0.17 -14.40 57.44
N LYS A 221 0.73 -15.56 57.81
CA LYS A 221 1.54 -15.75 59.01
C LYS A 221 3.04 -15.50 58.71
N PRO A 222 3.67 -14.49 59.31
CA PRO A 222 5.10 -14.25 59.11
C PRO A 222 5.95 -15.38 59.70
N ILE A 223 6.94 -15.86 58.93
CA ILE A 223 7.85 -16.94 59.32
C ILE A 223 9.32 -16.50 59.40
N VAL A 224 9.68 -15.39 58.75
CA VAL A 224 11.00 -14.77 58.84
C VAL A 224 10.84 -13.28 59.09
N LYS A 225 11.63 -12.73 60.03
CA LYS A 225 11.67 -11.27 60.30
C LYS A 225 13.02 -10.68 59.90
N VAL A 226 12.98 -9.46 59.36
CA VAL A 226 14.14 -8.59 59.17
C VAL A 226 14.29 -7.69 60.40
N THR A 227 15.53 -7.50 60.88
CA THR A 227 15.84 -6.66 62.05
C THR A 227 16.70 -5.44 61.69
N GLY A 228 16.79 -5.14 60.40
CA GLY A 228 17.62 -4.10 59.81
C GLY A 228 18.31 -4.60 58.54
N TYR A 229 18.93 -3.68 57.81
CA TYR A 229 19.74 -3.96 56.63
C TYR A 229 20.98 -3.07 56.59
N GLN A 230 21.92 -3.42 55.73
CA GLN A 230 23.17 -2.69 55.55
C GLN A 230 23.46 -2.48 54.06
N ASP A 231 23.69 -1.21 53.71
CA ASP A 231 24.26 -0.84 52.43
C ASP A 231 25.75 -1.19 52.38
N VAL A 232 26.16 -1.82 51.28
CA VAL A 232 27.58 -2.00 50.96
C VAL A 232 28.10 -0.73 50.29
N ASP A 233 29.36 -0.37 50.57
CA ASP A 233 30.01 0.83 50.03
C ASP A 233 29.91 0.84 48.49
N ALA A 234 29.31 1.90 47.95
CA ALA A 234 29.07 2.02 46.51
C ALA A 234 30.38 2.11 45.72
N ASN A 235 30.39 1.47 44.55
CA ASN A 235 31.55 1.40 43.64
C ASN A 235 32.78 0.71 44.25
N ASP A 236 32.57 -0.25 45.16
CA ASP A 236 33.64 -1.04 45.76
C ASP A 236 33.34 -2.54 45.59
N GLU A 237 33.86 -3.12 44.50
CA GLU A 237 33.73 -4.56 44.22
C GLU A 237 34.37 -5.44 45.30
N GLN A 238 35.36 -4.95 46.06
CA GLN A 238 35.97 -5.70 47.16
C GLN A 238 35.06 -5.72 48.38
N ALA A 239 34.40 -4.60 48.70
CA ALA A 239 33.36 -4.55 49.72
C ALA A 239 32.17 -5.46 49.37
N LEU A 240 31.73 -5.45 48.10
CA LEU A 240 30.70 -6.36 47.61
C LEU A 240 31.14 -7.83 47.73
N MET A 241 32.39 -8.15 47.38
CA MET A 241 32.93 -9.51 47.49
C MET A 241 32.93 -9.99 48.94
N ALA A 242 33.32 -9.13 49.88
CA ALA A 242 33.31 -9.42 51.30
C ALA A 242 31.88 -9.61 51.86
N ALA A 243 30.90 -8.83 51.38
CA ALA A 243 29.50 -9.00 51.74
C ALA A 243 28.93 -10.33 51.20
N VAL A 244 29.16 -10.63 49.91
CA VAL A 244 28.73 -11.89 49.27
C VAL A 244 29.39 -13.09 49.93
N ALA A 245 30.60 -12.96 50.48
CA ALA A 245 31.24 -14.04 51.22
C ALA A 245 30.54 -14.41 52.53
N GLN A 246 29.72 -13.52 53.09
CA GLN A 246 28.98 -13.73 54.34
C GLN A 246 27.56 -14.25 54.11
N GLN A 247 26.88 -13.78 53.06
CA GLN A 247 25.52 -14.18 52.68
C GLN A 247 25.22 -13.73 51.24
N PRO A 248 24.14 -14.22 50.59
CA PRO A 248 23.63 -13.61 49.36
C PRO A 248 23.28 -12.13 49.53
N VAL A 249 23.55 -11.32 48.50
CA VAL A 249 23.41 -9.84 48.54
C VAL A 249 22.49 -9.37 47.42
N SER A 250 21.53 -8.50 47.74
CA SER A 250 20.72 -7.82 46.73
C SER A 250 21.57 -6.79 46.00
N VAL A 251 21.54 -6.83 44.67
CA VAL A 251 22.28 -5.89 43.82
C VAL A 251 21.40 -5.37 42.70
N ALA A 252 21.69 -4.17 42.24
CA ALA A 252 21.08 -3.56 41.07
C ALA A 252 22.02 -3.68 39.86
N ILE A 253 21.47 -3.94 38.67
CA ILE A 253 22.21 -3.94 37.41
C ILE A 253 21.44 -3.18 36.32
N GLU A 254 22.14 -2.76 35.28
CA GLU A 254 21.55 -2.38 33.99
C GLU A 254 21.35 -3.64 33.14
N ALA A 255 20.10 -4.04 32.92
CA ALA A 255 19.71 -5.23 32.18
C ALA A 255 18.98 -4.93 30.86
N ASP A 256 18.79 -3.65 30.49
CA ASP A 256 18.24 -3.20 29.22
C ASP A 256 19.26 -3.20 28.07
N GLN A 257 20.02 -4.28 27.95
CA GLN A 257 20.84 -4.54 26.76
C GLN A 257 20.21 -5.68 25.94
N ARG A 258 20.25 -5.56 24.61
CA ARG A 258 19.58 -6.53 23.71
C ARG A 258 20.06 -7.98 23.91
N GLU A 259 21.32 -8.16 24.26
CA GLU A 259 21.94 -9.45 24.55
C GLU A 259 21.51 -10.05 25.89
N PHE A 260 21.12 -9.23 26.87
CA PHE A 260 20.59 -9.72 28.15
C PHE A 260 19.28 -10.49 27.95
N GLN A 261 18.44 -10.06 27.01
CA GLN A 261 17.20 -10.76 26.65
C GLN A 261 17.47 -12.22 26.27
N PHE A 262 18.59 -12.51 25.61
CA PHE A 262 18.90 -13.82 25.04
C PHE A 262 20.11 -14.50 25.66
N TYR A 263 20.67 -13.98 26.76
CA TYR A 263 21.80 -14.60 27.42
C TYR A 263 21.49 -16.08 27.74
N LYS A 264 22.39 -16.98 27.36
CA LYS A 264 22.26 -18.43 27.56
C LYS A 264 23.34 -19.00 28.46
N SER A 265 24.60 -18.68 28.21
CA SER A 265 25.73 -19.25 28.95
C SER A 265 27.04 -18.51 28.72
N GLY A 266 27.99 -18.67 29.63
CA GLY A 266 29.32 -18.07 29.59
C GLY A 266 29.44 -16.83 30.46
N VAL A 267 30.60 -16.20 30.52
CA VAL A 267 30.81 -14.99 31.33
C VAL A 267 30.44 -13.77 30.50
N PHE A 268 29.41 -13.05 30.93
CA PHE A 268 28.95 -11.82 30.29
C PHE A 268 30.00 -10.73 30.46
N ASP A 269 30.63 -10.35 29.34
CA ASP A 269 31.76 -9.42 29.25
C ASP A 269 31.50 -8.27 28.24
N LYS A 270 30.28 -8.19 27.69
CA LYS A 270 29.88 -7.08 26.82
C LYS A 270 29.74 -5.79 27.62
N THR A 271 30.23 -4.68 27.09
CA THR A 271 30.01 -3.36 27.70
C THR A 271 28.52 -3.05 27.86
N CYS A 272 28.15 -2.58 29.04
CA CYS A 272 26.83 -2.10 29.44
C CYS A 272 27.01 -0.77 30.19
N GLY A 273 25.95 0.00 30.33
CA GLY A 273 25.98 1.27 31.05
C GLY A 273 25.87 1.10 32.56
N THR A 274 25.35 2.15 33.20
CA THR A 274 25.12 2.27 34.64
C THR A 274 23.72 2.81 34.99
N GLN A 275 22.78 2.78 34.04
CA GLN A 275 21.36 3.09 34.23
C GLN A 275 20.65 1.87 34.83
N LEU A 276 20.90 1.65 36.12
CA LEU A 276 20.35 0.52 36.87
C LEU A 276 18.82 0.44 36.76
N ASP A 277 18.30 -0.68 36.28
CA ASP A 277 16.87 -0.89 36.00
C ASP A 277 16.35 -2.27 36.42
N HIS A 278 17.21 -3.13 36.96
CA HIS A 278 16.86 -4.49 37.37
C HIS A 278 17.50 -4.90 38.70
N GLY A 279 16.68 -5.40 39.63
CA GLY A 279 17.12 -5.95 40.91
C GLY A 279 17.36 -7.46 40.82
N VAL A 280 18.54 -7.91 41.23
CA VAL A 280 18.97 -9.32 41.17
C VAL A 280 19.70 -9.73 42.44
N LEU A 281 20.03 -11.02 42.59
CA LEU A 281 20.68 -11.54 43.78
C LEU A 281 22.09 -12.06 43.45
N ALA A 282 23.13 -11.44 44.01
CA ALA A 282 24.48 -11.95 43.96
C ALA A 282 24.63 -13.13 44.94
N VAL A 283 24.75 -14.34 44.40
CA VAL A 283 24.77 -15.60 45.17
C VAL A 283 26.17 -16.22 45.25
N GLY A 284 27.16 -15.58 44.64
CA GLY A 284 28.50 -16.09 44.63
C GLY A 284 29.41 -15.35 43.66
N TYR A 285 30.65 -15.82 43.58
CA TYR A 285 31.65 -15.35 42.65
C TYR A 285 32.74 -16.43 42.51
N GLY A 286 33.50 -16.37 41.43
CA GLY A 286 34.57 -17.33 41.17
C GLY A 286 35.53 -16.88 40.09
N VAL A 287 36.29 -17.86 39.60
CA VAL A 287 37.20 -17.75 38.46
C VAL A 287 36.98 -18.98 37.59
N GLU A 288 36.75 -18.77 36.30
CA GLU A 288 36.72 -19.83 35.28
C GLU A 288 37.65 -19.44 34.15
N ASP A 289 38.57 -20.34 33.76
CA ASP A 289 39.55 -20.11 32.69
C ASP A 289 40.34 -18.79 32.81
N GLY A 290 40.60 -18.36 34.05
CA GLY A 290 41.28 -17.10 34.36
C GLY A 290 40.36 -15.87 34.36
N GLN A 291 39.11 -15.98 33.93
CA GLN A 291 38.11 -14.93 33.97
C GLN A 291 37.37 -14.92 35.31
N LYS A 292 37.43 -13.80 36.02
CA LYS A 292 36.72 -13.58 37.28
C LYS A 292 35.26 -13.24 36.98
N TYR A 293 34.34 -13.84 37.74
CA TYR A 293 32.90 -13.59 37.58
C TYR A 293 32.16 -13.43 38.90
N TRP A 294 31.04 -12.72 38.86
CA TRP A 294 29.92 -12.76 39.80
C TRP A 294 28.92 -13.81 39.35
N LYS A 295 28.41 -14.65 40.25
CA LYS A 295 27.28 -15.56 39.99
C LYS A 295 26.01 -14.90 40.52
N VAL A 296 25.08 -14.63 39.62
CA VAL A 296 23.88 -13.84 39.91
C VAL A 296 22.64 -14.69 39.60
N LYS A 297 21.73 -14.78 40.57
CA LYS A 297 20.41 -15.39 40.41
C LYS A 297 19.46 -14.33 39.85
N ASN A 298 18.82 -14.63 38.72
CA ASN A 298 17.80 -13.79 38.10
C ASN A 298 16.38 -14.30 38.44
N SER A 299 15.37 -13.54 38.07
CA SER A 299 13.94 -13.79 38.32
C SER A 299 13.14 -14.00 37.03
N TRP A 300 13.79 -14.38 35.93
CA TRP A 300 13.15 -14.56 34.61
C TRP A 300 12.90 -16.03 34.26
N GLY A 301 12.83 -16.91 35.26
CA GLY A 301 12.61 -18.34 35.06
C GLY A 301 13.88 -19.12 34.69
N ALA A 302 13.80 -20.45 34.83
CA ALA A 302 14.93 -21.34 34.55
C ALA A 302 15.20 -21.53 33.04
N SER A 303 14.31 -21.06 32.15
CA SER A 303 14.51 -21.13 30.70
C SER A 303 15.49 -20.06 30.19
N TRP A 304 15.73 -19.02 30.99
CA TRP A 304 16.65 -17.94 30.69
C TRP A 304 18.04 -18.20 31.31
N GLY A 305 19.11 -17.85 30.60
CA GLY A 305 20.48 -17.98 31.11
C GLY A 305 20.89 -19.40 31.50
N GLU A 306 21.81 -19.49 32.46
CA GLU A 306 22.36 -20.74 32.96
C GLU A 306 21.40 -21.36 34.00
N SER A 307 20.25 -21.85 33.53
CA SER A 307 19.15 -22.31 34.39
C SER A 307 18.64 -21.21 35.34
N GLY A 308 18.51 -19.98 34.84
CA GLY A 308 18.05 -18.81 35.59
C GLY A 308 19.15 -17.98 36.24
N TYR A 309 20.41 -18.34 36.01
CA TYR A 309 21.58 -17.62 36.52
C TYR A 309 22.33 -16.93 35.38
N ILE A 310 23.11 -15.91 35.73
CA ILE A 310 24.09 -15.29 34.86
C ILE A 310 25.42 -15.18 35.57
N ARG A 311 26.50 -15.38 34.82
CA ARG A 311 27.85 -15.05 35.26
C ARG A 311 28.27 -13.74 34.63
N MET A 312 28.50 -12.73 35.45
CA MET A 312 28.90 -11.39 34.99
C MET A 312 30.36 -11.14 35.28
N SER A 313 31.08 -10.51 34.37
CA SER A 313 32.50 -10.20 34.56
C SER A 313 32.73 -9.38 35.83
N ARG A 314 33.81 -9.68 36.54
CA ARG A 314 34.19 -9.04 37.81
C ARG A 314 35.56 -8.40 37.68
N GLU A 315 35.78 -7.28 38.38
CA GLU A 315 37.03 -6.50 38.30
C GLU A 315 37.33 -5.96 36.89
N VAL A 316 36.31 -5.43 36.21
CA VAL A 316 36.38 -4.96 34.80
C VAL A 316 37.13 -3.63 34.62
N GLY A 317 37.83 -3.16 35.65
CA GLY A 317 38.62 -1.92 35.61
C GLY A 317 37.82 -0.64 35.86
N THR A 318 36.51 -0.73 36.08
CA THR A 318 35.66 0.39 36.48
C THR A 318 35.16 0.23 37.92
N PRO A 319 35.13 1.30 38.73
CA PRO A 319 34.68 1.20 40.13
C PRO A 319 33.23 0.71 40.29
N HIS A 320 32.36 1.03 39.33
CA HIS A 320 30.95 0.61 39.35
C HIS A 320 30.75 -0.88 39.04
N GLY A 321 31.78 -1.60 38.59
CA GLY A 321 31.69 -2.99 38.15
C GLY A 321 30.90 -3.16 36.85
N GLN A 322 30.80 -4.41 36.40
CA GLN A 322 30.06 -4.77 35.19
C GLN A 322 28.57 -4.44 35.35
N CYS A 323 28.03 -3.65 34.43
CA CYS A 323 26.63 -3.18 34.40
C CYS A 323 26.17 -2.48 35.69
N GLY A 324 27.12 -1.85 36.41
CA GLY A 324 26.83 -1.12 37.64
C GLY A 324 26.56 -1.98 38.88
N ILE A 325 26.87 -3.28 38.84
CA ILE A 325 26.60 -4.24 39.94
C ILE A 325 27.10 -3.78 41.33
N ALA A 326 28.14 -2.94 41.38
CA ALA A 326 28.70 -2.43 42.63
C ALA A 326 28.10 -1.09 43.10
N MET A 327 27.13 -0.51 42.38
CA MET A 327 26.61 0.84 42.66
C MET A 327 25.57 0.88 43.78
N ALA A 328 24.65 -0.09 43.82
CA ALA A 328 23.59 -0.17 44.83
C ALA A 328 23.42 -1.56 45.51
N PRO A 329 24.50 -2.18 46.04
CA PRO A 329 24.40 -3.41 46.82
C PRO A 329 23.93 -3.17 48.27
N SER A 330 23.03 -4.03 48.76
CA SER A 330 22.57 -4.05 50.16
C SER A 330 22.17 -5.47 50.62
N TYR A 331 22.25 -5.72 51.92
CA TYR A 331 21.90 -7.03 52.50
C TYR A 331 21.16 -6.90 53.84
N PRO A 332 20.18 -7.77 54.13
CA PRO A 332 19.40 -7.72 55.36
C PRO A 332 20.02 -8.57 56.49
N PHE A 333 19.61 -8.27 57.72
CA PHE A 333 19.76 -9.16 58.88
C PHE A 333 18.41 -9.84 59.14
N ALA A 334 18.36 -11.18 59.07
CA ALA A 334 17.11 -11.94 59.19
C ALA A 334 17.16 -13.04 60.24
N THR A 335 16.02 -13.34 60.86
CA THR A 335 15.84 -14.43 61.84
C THR A 335 14.54 -15.18 61.61
N VAL A 336 14.57 -16.50 61.79
CA VAL A 336 13.39 -17.37 61.66
C VAL A 336 12.51 -17.25 62.92
N ILE A 337 11.21 -17.11 62.74
CA ILE A 337 10.21 -17.11 63.82
C ILE A 337 9.94 -18.58 64.20
N LYS A 338 10.15 -18.94 65.47
CA LYS A 338 9.88 -20.31 65.97
C LYS A 338 8.37 -20.52 66.10
N GLU A 339 7.82 -21.56 65.47
CA GLU A 339 6.38 -21.82 65.46
C GLU A 339 5.97 -23.05 66.28
N ASP A 340 4.80 -22.94 66.93
CA ASP A 340 3.92 -24.08 67.24
C ASP A 340 3.05 -24.39 66.00
N GLU A 341 2.94 -25.69 65.68
CA GLU A 341 2.33 -26.28 64.48
C GLU A 341 0.81 -26.13 64.40
N GLU A 342 0.25 -25.88 63.20
CA GLU A 342 -0.84 -26.71 62.63
C GLU A 342 -1.16 -26.38 61.15
N VAL A 343 -1.69 -27.39 60.47
CA VAL A 343 -1.76 -27.70 59.02
C VAL A 343 -3.10 -27.24 58.40
N PHE A 344 -3.22 -27.00 57.07
CA PHE A 344 -4.24 -27.58 56.15
C PHE A 344 -4.23 -27.06 54.69
N LYS A 345 -4.59 -27.97 53.77
CA LYS A 345 -4.60 -27.95 52.28
C LYS A 345 -5.88 -27.33 51.67
N ASN A 346 -5.85 -26.80 50.43
CA ASN A 346 -6.30 -27.46 49.17
C ASN A 346 -6.58 -26.46 48.00
N GLU A 347 -6.37 -26.94 46.76
CA GLU A 347 -6.50 -26.25 45.45
C GLU A 347 -7.92 -26.28 44.84
N SER A 348 -8.24 -25.38 43.88
CA SER A 348 -8.92 -25.75 42.61
C SER A 348 -8.97 -24.61 41.56
N THR A 349 -9.08 -25.06 40.30
CA THR A 349 -8.84 -24.44 38.98
C THR A 349 -10.04 -23.69 38.35
N VAL A 350 -9.80 -22.83 37.35
CA VAL A 350 -10.82 -22.36 36.39
C VAL A 350 -10.34 -22.50 34.93
N ALA A 351 -11.28 -22.93 34.08
CA ALA A 351 -11.14 -23.29 32.67
C ALA A 351 -11.09 -22.12 31.68
N ALA A 352 -10.51 -22.37 30.51
CA ALA A 352 -10.39 -21.45 29.38
C ALA A 352 -11.58 -21.54 28.39
N VAL A 353 -11.88 -20.39 27.76
CA VAL A 353 -12.90 -20.19 26.73
C VAL A 353 -12.28 -20.38 25.33
N GLN A 354 -12.97 -21.08 24.43
CA GLN A 354 -12.60 -21.21 23.01
C GLN A 354 -13.11 -20.03 22.19
N ASN A 355 -12.27 -19.49 21.30
CA ASN A 355 -12.66 -18.49 20.30
C ASN A 355 -12.65 -19.13 18.89
N VAL A 356 -13.70 -18.87 18.12
CA VAL A 356 -13.99 -19.52 16.82
C VAL A 356 -13.51 -18.61 15.68
N GLY A 357 -12.43 -19.00 15.01
CA GLY A 357 -11.86 -18.37 13.80
C GLY A 357 -10.90 -19.31 13.07
N LYS A 358 -10.50 -19.00 11.82
CA LYS A 358 -9.49 -19.76 11.06
C LYS A 358 -8.20 -19.87 11.89
N SER A 359 -7.63 -21.07 12.02
CA SER A 359 -6.39 -21.26 12.78
C SER A 359 -5.17 -20.69 12.04
N PRO A 360 -4.06 -20.36 12.72
CA PRO A 360 -2.82 -19.92 12.06
C PRO A 360 -2.36 -20.87 10.94
N MET A 361 -2.42 -22.19 11.19
CA MET A 361 -2.06 -23.22 10.20
C MET A 361 -2.98 -23.25 8.98
N ASP A 362 -4.22 -22.77 9.08
CA ASP A 362 -5.11 -22.65 7.94
C ASP A 362 -4.74 -21.44 7.07
N TYR A 363 -4.29 -20.34 7.69
CA TYR A 363 -3.79 -19.16 6.96
C TYR A 363 -2.47 -19.43 6.25
N GLU A 364 -1.52 -20.12 6.89
CA GLU A 364 -0.26 -20.53 6.24
C GLU A 364 -0.54 -21.37 4.98
N ARG A 365 -1.47 -22.33 5.07
CA ARG A 365 -1.86 -23.17 3.93
C ARG A 365 -2.54 -22.37 2.82
N GLN A 366 -3.44 -21.45 3.17
CA GLN A 366 -4.11 -20.56 2.21
C GLN A 366 -3.11 -19.64 1.53
N PHE A 367 -2.19 -19.04 2.29
CA PHE A 367 -1.17 -18.16 1.76
C PHE A 367 -0.20 -18.90 0.84
N ALA A 368 0.23 -20.11 1.21
CA ALA A 368 1.06 -20.96 0.36
C ALA A 368 0.37 -21.34 -0.96
N ALA A 369 -0.92 -21.68 -0.92
CA ALA A 369 -1.71 -21.94 -2.12
C ALA A 369 -1.85 -20.67 -2.99
N TRP A 370 -2.18 -19.55 -2.37
CA TRP A 370 -2.30 -18.26 -3.04
C TRP A 370 -0.99 -17.83 -3.73
N MET A 371 0.17 -17.96 -3.06
CA MET A 371 1.48 -17.68 -3.68
C MET A 371 1.73 -18.55 -4.90
N LYS A 372 1.38 -19.85 -4.83
CA LYS A 372 1.54 -20.77 -5.95
C LYS A 372 0.67 -20.37 -7.13
N ASP A 373 -0.58 -20.00 -6.87
CA ASP A 373 -1.55 -19.58 -7.91
C ASP A 373 -1.13 -18.27 -8.57
N HIS A 374 -0.43 -17.39 -7.83
CA HIS A 374 0.09 -16.12 -8.34
C HIS A 374 1.56 -16.16 -8.78
N HIS A 375 2.20 -17.33 -8.76
CA HIS A 375 3.61 -17.52 -9.14
C HIS A 375 4.59 -16.64 -8.34
N LEU A 376 4.33 -16.45 -7.05
CA LEU A 376 5.15 -15.67 -6.13
C LEU A 376 6.03 -16.56 -5.25
N THR A 377 7.23 -16.09 -4.95
CA THR A 377 8.17 -16.74 -4.01
C THR A 377 8.89 -15.69 -3.17
N PHE A 378 8.85 -15.83 -1.84
CA PHE A 378 9.63 -14.99 -0.91
C PHE A 378 10.75 -15.83 -0.32
N HIS A 379 12.00 -15.47 -0.62
CA HIS A 379 13.19 -16.19 -0.13
C HIS A 379 13.66 -15.64 1.22
N ASP A 380 13.40 -14.36 1.48
CA ASP A 380 13.67 -13.74 2.77
C ASP A 380 12.55 -14.08 3.76
N ALA A 381 12.92 -14.64 4.92
CA ALA A 381 11.96 -15.13 5.90
C ALA A 381 11.22 -14.00 6.64
N VAL A 382 11.86 -12.85 6.83
CA VAL A 382 11.22 -11.67 7.43
C VAL A 382 10.21 -11.08 6.46
N GLU A 383 10.56 -10.95 5.18
CA GLU A 383 9.63 -10.54 4.13
C GLU A 383 8.46 -11.53 4.04
N TYR A 384 8.73 -12.84 4.03
CA TYR A 384 7.68 -13.85 4.04
C TYR A 384 6.68 -13.66 5.19
N ALA A 385 7.17 -13.53 6.44
CA ALA A 385 6.31 -13.36 7.61
C ALA A 385 5.49 -12.06 7.52
N ARG A 386 6.11 -10.99 7.01
CA ARG A 386 5.42 -9.72 6.75
C ARG A 386 4.33 -9.84 5.69
N ARG A 387 4.57 -10.60 4.61
CA ARG A 387 3.58 -10.85 3.55
C ARG A 387 2.44 -11.72 4.06
N LEU A 388 2.72 -12.74 4.88
CA LEU A 388 1.70 -13.55 5.54
C LEU A 388 0.82 -12.69 6.47
N LYS A 389 1.44 -11.82 7.28
CA LYS A 389 0.74 -10.86 8.14
C LYS A 389 -0.22 -9.96 7.34
N ASN A 390 0.26 -9.38 6.23
CA ASN A 390 -0.56 -8.57 5.35
C ASN A 390 -1.71 -9.38 4.73
N TYR A 391 -1.43 -10.60 4.28
CA TYR A 391 -2.43 -11.50 3.71
C TYR A 391 -3.56 -11.82 4.70
N ILE A 392 -3.23 -12.14 5.95
CA ILE A 392 -4.21 -12.39 7.02
C ILE A 392 -5.07 -11.15 7.25
N PHE A 393 -4.44 -9.98 7.38
CA PHE A 393 -5.16 -8.71 7.60
C PHE A 393 -6.14 -8.42 6.45
N ASN A 394 -5.71 -8.67 5.20
CA ASN A 394 -6.52 -8.49 4.01
C ASN A 394 -7.66 -9.52 3.91
N ASP A 395 -7.43 -10.80 4.23
CA ASP A 395 -8.49 -11.84 4.27
C ASP A 395 -9.57 -11.46 5.30
N MET A 396 -9.18 -10.95 6.48
CA MET A 396 -10.11 -10.49 7.50
C MET A 396 -10.95 -9.31 7.02
N MET A 397 -10.34 -8.35 6.31
CA MET A 397 -11.03 -7.20 5.73
C MET A 397 -12.03 -7.64 4.64
N ILE A 398 -11.59 -8.51 3.72
CA ILE A 398 -12.43 -9.09 2.65
C ILE A 398 -13.62 -9.84 3.25
N THR A 399 -13.37 -10.70 4.22
CA THR A 399 -14.40 -11.51 4.88
C THR A 399 -15.42 -10.61 5.57
N LYS A 400 -14.95 -9.64 6.36
CA LYS A 400 -15.83 -8.69 7.05
C LYS A 400 -16.71 -7.91 6.08
N HIS A 401 -16.15 -7.35 5.00
CA HIS A 401 -16.92 -6.63 3.99
C HIS A 401 -18.01 -7.51 3.37
N ASN A 402 -17.65 -8.73 2.96
CA ASN A 402 -18.57 -9.65 2.28
C ASN A 402 -19.67 -10.17 3.22
N ASP A 403 -19.36 -10.37 4.51
CA ASP A 403 -20.33 -10.84 5.51
C ASP A 403 -21.35 -9.76 5.89
N GLU A 404 -20.94 -8.49 5.93
CA GLU A 404 -21.83 -7.37 6.24
C GLU A 404 -22.94 -7.18 5.19
N LYS A 405 -22.70 -7.62 3.93
CA LYS A 405 -23.65 -7.50 2.79
C LYS A 405 -24.26 -6.11 2.65
N LYS A 406 -23.50 -5.09 3.04
CA LYS A 406 -23.94 -3.69 3.09
C LYS A 406 -23.93 -3.02 1.73
N TRP A 407 -23.08 -3.50 0.82
CA TRP A 407 -22.76 -2.85 -0.45
C TRP A 407 -23.08 -3.78 -1.64
N GLY A 408 -23.33 -3.20 -2.81
CA GLY A 408 -23.66 -3.92 -4.05
C GLY A 408 -22.50 -4.68 -4.70
N PHE A 409 -21.34 -4.76 -4.03
CA PHE A 409 -20.13 -5.39 -4.55
C PHE A 409 -19.44 -6.27 -3.51
N THR A 410 -18.63 -7.19 -4.02
CA THR A 410 -17.83 -8.13 -3.24
C THR A 410 -16.34 -7.87 -3.41
N LEU A 411 -15.60 -8.17 -2.35
CA LEU A 411 -14.15 -8.18 -2.37
C LEU A 411 -13.62 -9.60 -2.53
N GLY A 412 -12.39 -9.74 -2.98
CA GLY A 412 -11.71 -11.03 -3.02
C GLY A 412 -10.21 -10.92 -3.19
N HIS A 413 -9.53 -12.00 -2.82
CA HIS A 413 -8.10 -12.11 -3.01
C HIS A 413 -7.73 -12.04 -4.50
N ASN A 414 -6.68 -11.27 -4.77
CA ASN A 414 -6.03 -11.13 -6.06
C ASN A 414 -4.50 -11.07 -5.86
N GLN A 415 -3.74 -10.75 -6.90
CA GLN A 415 -2.27 -10.71 -6.87
C GLN A 415 -1.66 -9.70 -5.87
N TYR A 416 -2.45 -8.77 -5.35
CA TYR A 416 -2.02 -7.74 -4.39
C TYR A 416 -2.33 -8.12 -2.93
N SER A 417 -2.84 -9.33 -2.66
CA SER A 417 -3.26 -9.76 -1.31
C SER A 417 -2.14 -9.79 -0.28
N HIS A 418 -0.88 -9.84 -0.70
CA HIS A 418 0.30 -9.81 0.17
C HIS A 418 0.78 -8.38 0.53
N LEU A 419 0.23 -7.35 -0.11
CA LEU A 419 0.60 -5.96 0.13
C LEU A 419 -0.30 -5.37 1.20
N SER A 420 0.30 -4.56 2.07
CA SER A 420 -0.47 -3.61 2.87
C SER A 420 -1.12 -2.57 1.97
N PHE A 421 -2.19 -1.93 2.47
CA PHE A 421 -2.88 -0.90 1.70
C PHE A 421 -1.98 0.29 1.35
N ASP A 422 -1.08 0.70 2.26
CA ASP A 422 -0.13 1.79 2.00
C ASP A 422 0.86 1.44 0.88
N GLU A 423 1.40 0.20 0.87
CA GLU A 423 2.27 -0.28 -0.20
C GLU A 423 1.55 -0.32 -1.56
N PHE A 424 0.27 -0.73 -1.56
CA PHE A 424 -0.56 -0.75 -2.75
C PHE A 424 -0.84 0.67 -3.26
N LYS A 425 -1.39 1.54 -2.42
CA LYS A 425 -1.75 2.93 -2.74
C LYS A 425 -0.59 3.70 -3.34
N GLN A 426 0.59 3.64 -2.72
CA GLN A 426 1.77 4.39 -3.16
C GLN A 426 2.27 4.03 -4.56
N ARG A 427 1.95 2.82 -5.06
CA ARG A 427 2.55 2.28 -6.29
C ARG A 427 1.55 2.04 -7.41
N MET A 428 0.26 1.99 -7.10
CA MET A 428 -0.81 1.68 -8.05
C MET A 428 -1.60 2.92 -8.50
N THR A 429 -1.47 4.04 -7.79
CA THR A 429 -2.03 5.35 -8.15
C THR A 429 -0.96 6.24 -8.79
N GLY A 430 -1.36 7.21 -9.61
CA GLY A 430 -0.40 7.99 -10.41
C GLY A 430 -0.98 9.15 -11.20
N LEU A 431 -2.25 9.50 -11.03
CA LEU A 431 -2.79 10.72 -11.64
C LEU A 431 -2.24 11.93 -10.87
N LYS A 432 -1.84 12.97 -11.59
CA LYS A 432 -1.40 14.25 -11.01
C LYS A 432 -2.16 15.40 -11.65
N LEU A 433 -3.09 15.98 -10.91
CA LEU A 433 -3.83 17.16 -11.33
C LEU A 433 -3.09 18.44 -10.90
N PRO A 434 -2.96 19.45 -11.78
CA PRO A 434 -2.60 20.81 -11.36
C PRO A 434 -3.59 21.35 -10.32
N ALA A 435 -3.10 22.14 -9.35
CA ALA A 435 -3.87 22.56 -8.16
C ALA A 435 -5.20 23.29 -8.46
N GLU A 436 -5.33 23.91 -9.63
CA GLU A 436 -6.53 24.64 -10.05
C GLU A 436 -7.28 23.97 -11.20
N TYR A 437 -6.84 22.80 -11.67
CA TYR A 437 -7.33 22.18 -12.91
C TYR A 437 -8.86 22.03 -12.94
N ILE A 438 -9.45 21.46 -11.87
CA ILE A 438 -10.90 21.30 -11.77
C ILE A 438 -11.63 22.65 -11.69
N GLN A 439 -11.07 23.62 -10.95
CA GLN A 439 -11.67 24.94 -10.83
C GLN A 439 -11.68 25.70 -12.16
N GLN A 440 -10.63 25.54 -12.96
CA GLN A 440 -10.55 26.14 -14.29
C GLN A 440 -11.57 25.54 -15.26
N ARG A 441 -11.78 24.21 -15.22
CA ARG A 441 -12.83 23.53 -16.00
C ARG A 441 -14.23 23.98 -15.61
N LEU A 442 -14.50 24.15 -14.31
CA LEU A 442 -15.79 24.65 -13.83
C LEU A 442 -16.01 26.13 -14.20
N ALA A 443 -14.97 26.95 -14.16
CA ALA A 443 -15.05 28.37 -14.51
C ALA A 443 -15.23 28.59 -16.02
N LYS A 444 -14.74 27.67 -16.86
CA LYS A 444 -14.83 27.72 -18.33
C LYS A 444 -15.31 26.36 -18.87
N PRO A 445 -16.61 26.04 -18.72
CA PRO A 445 -17.14 24.78 -19.21
C PRO A 445 -16.83 24.63 -20.72
N PRO A 446 -16.18 23.52 -21.13
CA PRO A 446 -15.55 23.37 -22.44
C PRO A 446 -16.46 23.62 -23.63
N THR A 447 -17.77 23.38 -23.49
CA THR A 447 -18.87 23.89 -24.32
C THR A 447 -20.07 23.00 -23.99
N GLY A 448 -21.28 23.56 -23.87
CA GLY A 448 -22.51 22.80 -23.59
C GLY A 448 -22.96 21.83 -24.71
N LEU A 449 -22.02 21.25 -25.47
CA LEU A 449 -22.15 20.32 -26.58
C LEU A 449 -23.15 19.19 -26.31
N PHE A 450 -23.19 18.70 -25.06
CA PHE A 450 -24.00 17.55 -24.68
C PHE A 450 -25.28 17.91 -23.93
N LYS A 451 -25.59 19.20 -23.77
CA LYS A 451 -26.84 19.63 -23.12
C LYS A 451 -28.03 19.16 -23.96
N ASN A 452 -28.92 18.39 -23.32
CA ASN A 452 -30.13 17.80 -23.92
C ASN A 452 -29.89 16.69 -24.97
N VAL A 453 -28.69 16.11 -25.06
CA VAL A 453 -28.44 14.97 -25.94
C VAL A 453 -29.03 13.69 -25.32
N LYS A 454 -29.94 13.02 -26.05
CA LYS A 454 -30.49 11.72 -25.63
C LYS A 454 -29.53 10.59 -25.98
N ALA A 455 -28.73 10.15 -25.00
CA ALA A 455 -27.89 8.97 -25.12
C ALA A 455 -28.70 7.66 -24.92
N PRO A 456 -28.27 6.52 -25.51
CA PRO A 456 -28.85 5.20 -25.26
C PRO A 456 -28.93 4.84 -23.76
N GLU A 457 -29.74 3.84 -23.41
CA GLU A 457 -29.83 3.36 -22.02
C GLU A 457 -28.57 2.61 -21.58
N SER A 458 -27.95 1.87 -22.50
CA SER A 458 -26.71 1.12 -22.27
C SER A 458 -25.77 1.19 -23.48
N VAL A 459 -24.46 1.25 -23.22
CA VAL A 459 -23.40 1.13 -24.23
C VAL A 459 -22.27 0.28 -23.65
N ASP A 460 -21.71 -0.62 -24.46
CA ASP A 460 -20.53 -1.41 -24.10
C ASP A 460 -19.56 -1.51 -25.29
N TRP A 461 -18.51 -0.69 -25.30
CA TRP A 461 -17.53 -0.66 -26.37
C TRP A 461 -16.66 -1.92 -26.45
N VAL A 462 -16.60 -2.71 -25.38
CA VAL A 462 -15.89 -4.00 -25.38
C VAL A 462 -16.61 -4.97 -26.33
N THR A 463 -17.94 -5.08 -26.19
CA THR A 463 -18.75 -5.96 -27.08
C THR A 463 -18.79 -5.48 -28.52
N LYS A 464 -18.58 -4.17 -28.76
CA LYS A 464 -18.49 -3.58 -30.09
C LYS A 464 -17.10 -3.72 -30.74
N GLY A 465 -16.12 -4.30 -30.04
CA GLY A 465 -14.76 -4.48 -30.54
C GLY A 465 -13.89 -3.22 -30.51
N GLY A 466 -14.31 -2.17 -29.80
CA GLY A 466 -13.61 -0.88 -29.71
C GLY A 466 -12.69 -0.72 -28.51
N VAL A 467 -12.33 -1.83 -27.84
CA VAL A 467 -11.50 -1.82 -26.62
C VAL A 467 -10.51 -2.98 -26.68
N THR A 468 -9.22 -2.69 -26.50
CA THR A 468 -8.14 -3.68 -26.43
C THR A 468 -8.24 -4.55 -25.17
N PRO A 469 -7.54 -5.69 -25.08
CA PRO A 469 -7.44 -6.46 -23.84
C PRO A 469 -6.96 -5.62 -22.65
N VAL A 470 -7.29 -6.05 -21.42
CA VAL A 470 -6.80 -5.39 -20.20
C VAL A 470 -5.29 -5.58 -20.07
N LYS A 471 -4.58 -4.47 -19.81
CA LYS A 471 -3.14 -4.44 -19.57
C LYS A 471 -2.82 -4.27 -18.08
N ASN A 472 -1.55 -4.36 -17.71
CA ASN A 472 -1.09 -4.23 -16.33
C ASN A 472 0.05 -3.20 -16.23
N GLN A 473 -0.21 -2.09 -15.53
CA GLN A 473 0.77 -1.02 -15.30
C GLN A 473 1.89 -1.42 -14.32
N GLY A 474 1.78 -2.57 -13.65
CA GLY A 474 2.72 -2.98 -12.62
C GLY A 474 2.80 -1.96 -11.48
N MET A 475 3.97 -1.86 -10.84
CA MET A 475 4.22 -0.97 -9.71
C MET A 475 4.76 0.40 -10.17
N CYS A 476 4.07 1.00 -11.14
CA CYS A 476 4.40 2.29 -11.74
C CYS A 476 3.14 3.14 -11.82
N GLY A 477 3.20 4.40 -11.34
CA GLY A 477 2.10 5.37 -11.36
C GLY A 477 1.81 5.92 -12.77
N SER A 478 1.59 5.05 -13.75
CA SER A 478 1.43 5.38 -15.17
C SER A 478 -0.01 5.26 -15.68
N CYS A 479 -0.99 5.18 -14.77
CA CYS A 479 -2.42 5.09 -15.10
C CYS A 479 -2.90 6.16 -16.10
N TRP A 480 -2.32 7.37 -16.04
CA TRP A 480 -2.57 8.45 -16.99
C TRP A 480 -2.27 8.02 -18.44
N ALA A 481 -1.13 7.37 -18.69
CA ALA A 481 -0.75 6.87 -20.01
C ALA A 481 -1.67 5.73 -20.49
N PHE A 482 -2.08 4.82 -19.61
CA PHE A 482 -3.03 3.74 -19.93
C PHE A 482 -4.44 4.27 -20.25
N SER A 483 -4.90 5.29 -19.52
CA SER A 483 -6.19 5.94 -19.78
C SER A 483 -6.17 6.68 -21.12
N THR A 484 -5.09 7.41 -21.41
CA THR A 484 -4.88 8.13 -22.68
C THR A 484 -4.86 7.17 -23.86
N THR A 485 -3.97 6.17 -23.86
CA THR A 485 -3.84 5.21 -24.97
C THR A 485 -5.15 4.48 -25.22
N GLY A 486 -5.84 4.02 -24.17
CA GLY A 486 -7.14 3.37 -24.30
C GLY A 486 -8.22 4.25 -24.96
N ALA A 487 -8.20 5.56 -24.69
CA ALA A 487 -9.11 6.51 -25.34
C ALA A 487 -8.72 6.76 -26.80
N VAL A 488 -7.42 6.85 -27.13
CA VAL A 488 -6.92 7.02 -28.51
C VAL A 488 -7.20 5.77 -29.35
N GLU A 489 -7.02 4.56 -28.79
CA GLU A 489 -7.38 3.29 -29.42
C GLU A 489 -8.86 3.24 -29.77
N GLY A 490 -9.73 3.57 -28.80
CA GLY A 490 -11.17 3.63 -28.99
C GLY A 490 -11.60 4.67 -30.03
N ALA A 491 -11.03 5.87 -29.98
CA ALA A 491 -11.29 6.92 -30.96
C ALA A 491 -10.87 6.52 -32.38
N THR A 492 -9.72 5.85 -32.52
CA THR A 492 -9.23 5.34 -33.81
C THR A 492 -10.14 4.23 -34.36
N PHE A 493 -10.63 3.34 -33.50
CA PHE A 493 -11.61 2.34 -33.90
C PHE A 493 -12.90 2.98 -34.42
N VAL A 494 -13.40 4.01 -33.74
CA VAL A 494 -14.61 4.72 -34.15
C VAL A 494 -14.42 5.45 -35.48
N SER A 495 -13.25 6.05 -35.75
CA SER A 495 -13.01 6.81 -36.99
C SER A 495 -12.64 5.94 -38.19
N SER A 496 -11.96 4.82 -37.98
CA SER A 496 -11.35 4.01 -39.05
C SER A 496 -11.83 2.56 -39.15
N GLY A 497 -12.55 2.07 -38.14
CA GLY A 497 -12.90 0.66 -37.99
C GLY A 497 -11.73 -0.26 -37.59
N LYS A 498 -10.52 0.28 -37.40
CA LYS A 498 -9.34 -0.47 -36.97
C LYS A 498 -9.02 -0.17 -35.51
N LEU A 499 -8.87 -1.21 -34.69
CA LEU A 499 -8.45 -1.08 -33.29
C LEU A 499 -6.93 -1.31 -33.19
N PRO A 500 -6.12 -0.25 -33.03
CA PRO A 500 -4.69 -0.40 -32.78
C PRO A 500 -4.42 -0.83 -31.33
N ASN A 501 -3.23 -1.36 -31.07
CA ASN A 501 -2.69 -1.57 -29.72
C ASN A 501 -1.50 -0.63 -29.55
N LEU A 502 -1.66 0.43 -28.76
CA LEU A 502 -0.73 1.58 -28.68
C LEU A 502 0.20 1.47 -27.48
N SER A 503 1.37 2.10 -27.57
CA SER A 503 2.40 2.05 -26.54
C SER A 503 2.17 3.04 -25.41
N GLU A 504 1.87 2.55 -24.21
CA GLU A 504 1.92 3.39 -23.01
C GLU A 504 3.36 3.80 -22.64
N GLN A 505 4.33 2.96 -22.98
CA GLN A 505 5.73 3.18 -22.62
C GLN A 505 6.34 4.37 -23.36
N GLU A 506 5.94 4.63 -24.61
CA GLU A 506 6.37 5.82 -25.33
C GLU A 506 5.97 7.09 -24.57
N LEU A 507 4.75 7.16 -24.05
CA LEU A 507 4.31 8.28 -23.21
C LEU A 507 5.12 8.35 -21.91
N VAL A 508 5.29 7.22 -21.20
CA VAL A 508 6.03 7.16 -19.95
C VAL A 508 7.49 7.62 -20.11
N ASP A 509 8.12 7.32 -21.24
CA ASP A 509 9.52 7.64 -21.50
C ASP A 509 9.73 9.02 -22.15
N CYS A 510 8.77 9.51 -22.94
CA CYS A 510 8.96 10.66 -23.83
C CYS A 510 8.08 11.88 -23.51
N ASP A 511 6.96 11.71 -22.80
CA ASP A 511 6.15 12.84 -22.36
C ASP A 511 6.70 13.43 -21.07
N HIS A 512 7.28 14.62 -21.21
CA HIS A 512 7.82 15.40 -20.10
C HIS A 512 7.16 16.78 -20.02
N ASN A 513 6.08 17.02 -20.78
CA ASN A 513 5.40 18.31 -20.84
C ASN A 513 4.27 18.39 -19.80
N GLY A 514 4.66 18.31 -18.53
CA GLY A 514 3.73 18.30 -17.38
C GLY A 514 3.54 16.92 -16.76
N ASP A 515 3.99 15.86 -17.44
CA ASP A 515 3.96 14.47 -16.96
C ASP A 515 5.36 13.97 -16.56
N MET A 516 5.39 12.99 -15.65
CA MET A 516 6.61 12.56 -14.93
C MET A 516 6.79 11.03 -14.92
N GLY A 517 6.40 10.36 -16.00
CA GLY A 517 6.52 8.90 -16.13
C GLY A 517 5.79 8.17 -15.01
N CYS A 518 6.50 7.34 -14.24
CA CYS A 518 5.93 6.61 -13.10
C CYS A 518 5.59 7.48 -11.88
N ASN A 519 6.04 8.74 -11.83
CA ASN A 519 5.67 9.68 -10.76
C ASN A 519 4.33 10.37 -11.03
N GLY A 520 3.73 10.08 -12.19
CA GLY A 520 2.39 10.46 -12.54
C GLY A 520 2.29 11.50 -13.64
N GLY A 521 1.06 11.77 -14.06
CA GLY A 521 0.74 12.63 -15.18
C GLY A 521 -0.76 12.87 -15.35
N LEU A 522 -1.14 13.53 -16.43
CA LEU A 522 -2.51 13.92 -16.77
C LEU A 522 -2.82 13.56 -18.23
N MET A 523 -4.00 12.98 -18.47
CA MET A 523 -4.36 12.48 -19.79
C MET A 523 -4.41 13.55 -20.89
N ASP A 524 -4.80 14.78 -20.53
CA ASP A 524 -4.84 15.92 -21.47
C ASP A 524 -3.44 16.34 -21.94
N HIS A 525 -2.44 16.31 -21.05
CA HIS A 525 -1.06 16.58 -21.42
C HIS A 525 -0.57 15.52 -22.41
N ALA A 526 -0.90 14.25 -22.16
CA ALA A 526 -0.57 13.16 -23.06
C ALA A 526 -1.27 13.26 -24.43
N PHE A 527 -2.55 13.66 -24.49
CA PHE A 527 -3.22 13.92 -25.78
C PHE A 527 -2.54 15.05 -26.55
N ASP A 528 -2.24 16.16 -25.88
CA ASP A 528 -1.51 17.30 -26.44
C ASP A 528 -0.10 16.92 -26.90
N TRP A 529 0.59 16.06 -26.14
CA TRP A 529 1.88 15.51 -26.51
C TRP A 529 1.78 14.66 -27.78
N ILE A 530 0.83 13.72 -27.88
CA ILE A 530 0.66 12.87 -29.08
C ILE A 530 0.38 13.74 -30.31
N GLU A 531 -0.46 14.76 -30.19
CA GLU A 531 -0.77 15.69 -31.27
C GLU A 531 0.50 16.43 -31.74
N LYS A 532 1.28 16.98 -30.81
CA LYS A 532 2.49 17.76 -31.09
C LYS A 532 3.68 16.90 -31.54
N HIS A 533 3.80 15.69 -31.03
CA HIS A 533 4.82 14.72 -31.39
C HIS A 533 4.63 14.21 -32.83
N GLY A 534 3.39 14.27 -33.33
CA GLY A 534 3.02 13.82 -34.68
C GLY A 534 2.44 12.40 -34.71
N GLY A 535 2.21 11.80 -33.54
CA GLY A 535 1.57 10.50 -33.37
C GLY A 535 2.15 9.68 -32.24
N ILE A 536 1.67 8.44 -32.12
CA ILE A 536 2.08 7.44 -31.13
C ILE A 536 2.26 6.08 -31.83
N CYS A 537 3.25 5.30 -31.40
CA CYS A 537 3.58 4.02 -31.99
C CYS A 537 2.84 2.84 -31.34
N SER A 538 3.00 1.66 -31.94
CA SER A 538 2.34 0.45 -31.47
C SER A 538 3.02 -0.13 -30.23
N GLU A 539 2.26 -0.84 -29.39
CA GLU A 539 2.81 -1.57 -28.23
C GLU A 539 3.90 -2.56 -28.65
N SER A 540 3.78 -3.19 -29.82
CA SER A 540 4.79 -4.11 -30.35
C SER A 540 6.10 -3.43 -30.76
N ASP A 541 6.06 -2.14 -31.11
CA ASP A 541 7.28 -1.39 -31.46
C ASP A 541 7.95 -0.78 -30.22
N TYR A 542 7.18 -0.54 -29.15
CA TYR A 542 7.66 0.07 -27.91
C TYR A 542 6.99 -0.57 -26.69
N GLU A 543 7.48 -1.76 -26.31
CA GLU A 543 6.89 -2.57 -25.23
C GLU A 543 6.94 -1.94 -23.83
N TYR A 544 5.86 -2.13 -23.07
CA TYR A 544 5.71 -1.69 -21.69
C TYR A 544 6.50 -2.54 -20.68
N HIS A 545 7.16 -1.88 -19.74
CA HIS A 545 8.03 -2.54 -18.76
C HIS A 545 8.00 -1.92 -17.35
N ALA A 546 6.94 -1.17 -17.02
CA ALA A 546 6.60 -0.70 -15.67
C ALA A 546 7.71 0.12 -14.96
N LYS A 547 8.51 0.86 -15.71
CA LYS A 547 9.49 1.83 -15.21
C LYS A 547 9.72 2.90 -16.28
N ALA A 548 10.07 4.11 -15.85
CA ALA A 548 10.50 5.15 -16.78
C ALA A 548 11.92 4.81 -17.30
N GLY A 549 12.07 4.93 -18.61
CA GLY A 549 13.30 4.67 -19.35
C GLY A 549 13.79 5.90 -20.11
N VAL A 550 14.65 5.65 -21.09
CA VAL A 550 15.13 6.68 -22.02
C VAL A 550 14.22 6.69 -23.23
N CYS A 551 13.68 7.85 -23.60
CA CYS A 551 12.86 8.01 -24.80
C CYS A 551 13.55 7.44 -26.06
N ARG A 552 12.93 6.43 -26.67
CA ARG A 552 13.38 5.79 -27.92
C ARG A 552 12.56 6.30 -29.10
N LYS A 553 13.13 6.23 -30.30
CA LYS A 553 12.39 6.50 -31.53
C LYS A 553 11.66 5.24 -31.98
N CYS A 554 10.39 5.38 -32.30
CA CYS A 554 9.58 4.38 -32.98
C CYS A 554 8.78 5.05 -34.11
N GLU A 555 8.10 4.23 -34.91
CA GLU A 555 7.26 4.73 -36.00
C GLU A 555 5.82 4.92 -35.50
N SER A 556 5.32 6.15 -35.54
CA SER A 556 3.94 6.44 -35.14
C SER A 556 2.93 5.81 -36.11
N VAL A 557 1.92 5.13 -35.56
CA VAL A 557 0.86 4.44 -36.33
C VAL A 557 -0.48 5.17 -36.23
N VAL A 558 -0.67 6.00 -35.20
CA VAL A 558 -1.89 6.79 -34.97
C VAL A 558 -1.54 8.22 -34.65
N LYS A 559 -2.34 9.15 -35.16
CA LYS A 559 -2.24 10.59 -34.86
C LYS A 559 -3.47 11.05 -34.11
N VAL A 560 -3.25 11.83 -33.05
CA VAL A 560 -4.28 12.65 -32.40
C VAL A 560 -4.32 14.01 -33.12
N THR A 561 -5.52 14.45 -33.47
CA THR A 561 -5.77 15.71 -34.20
C THR A 561 -6.38 16.79 -33.34
N GLY A 562 -6.58 16.48 -32.06
CA GLY A 562 -7.17 17.32 -31.03
C GLY A 562 -7.81 16.45 -29.95
N TYR A 563 -8.25 17.06 -28.87
CA TYR A 563 -9.07 16.43 -27.83
C TYR A 563 -10.09 17.42 -27.29
N GLN A 564 -11.09 16.88 -26.59
CA GLN A 564 -12.18 17.65 -26.03
C GLN A 564 -12.43 17.23 -24.57
N ASP A 565 -12.48 18.23 -23.70
CA ASP A 565 -12.97 18.07 -22.35
C ASP A 565 -14.50 17.99 -22.33
N VAL A 566 -15.04 17.09 -21.52
CA VAL A 566 -16.47 17.02 -21.21
C VAL A 566 -16.78 17.94 -20.02
N ASP A 567 -17.99 18.51 -19.96
CA ASP A 567 -18.39 19.39 -18.85
C ASP A 567 -18.19 18.67 -17.49
N ALA A 568 -17.40 19.29 -16.62
CA ALA A 568 -17.08 18.73 -15.30
C ALA A 568 -18.32 18.72 -14.41
N ASN A 569 -18.46 17.66 -13.60
CA ASN A 569 -19.59 17.42 -12.72
C ASN A 569 -20.94 17.30 -13.45
N ASP A 570 -20.92 16.77 -14.68
CA ASP A 570 -22.13 16.48 -15.46
C ASP A 570 -22.11 15.02 -15.96
N GLU A 571 -22.71 14.11 -15.18
CA GLU A 571 -22.83 12.70 -15.55
C GLU A 571 -23.65 12.48 -16.83
N GLN A 572 -24.53 13.41 -17.23
CA GLN A 572 -25.27 13.29 -18.49
C GLN A 572 -24.39 13.65 -19.68
N ALA A 573 -23.55 14.68 -19.55
CA ALA A 573 -22.53 15.01 -20.54
C ALA A 573 -21.52 13.86 -20.70
N LEU A 574 -21.05 13.28 -19.58
CA LEU A 574 -20.20 12.09 -19.61
C LEU A 574 -20.91 10.91 -20.29
N LYS A 575 -22.19 10.70 -20.01
CA LYS A 575 -22.97 9.60 -20.63
C LYS A 575 -23.08 9.79 -22.13
N ALA A 576 -23.33 11.02 -22.58
CA ALA A 576 -23.37 11.36 -23.99
C ALA A 576 -22.01 11.14 -24.65
N ALA A 577 -20.91 11.56 -24.02
CA ALA A 577 -19.55 11.36 -24.53
C ALA A 577 -19.16 9.88 -24.61
N VAL A 578 -19.41 9.09 -23.55
CA VAL A 578 -19.17 7.63 -23.54
C VAL A 578 -20.05 6.92 -24.56
N ALA A 579 -21.24 7.47 -24.85
CA ALA A 579 -22.05 6.93 -25.94
C ALA A 579 -21.30 7.02 -27.27
N GLN A 580 -20.46 8.05 -27.48
CA GLN A 580 -19.71 8.39 -28.69
C GLN A 580 -18.49 7.52 -28.96
N GLN A 581 -17.71 7.29 -27.91
CA GLN A 581 -16.46 6.54 -27.93
C GLN A 581 -16.04 6.26 -26.49
N PRO A 582 -15.05 5.39 -26.22
CA PRO A 582 -14.42 5.31 -24.91
C PRO A 582 -13.84 6.67 -24.46
N VAL A 583 -14.04 7.02 -23.20
CA VAL A 583 -13.65 8.33 -22.63
C VAL A 583 -12.64 8.11 -21.51
N SER A 584 -11.55 8.88 -21.52
CA SER A 584 -10.59 8.90 -20.43
C SER A 584 -11.21 9.67 -19.25
N VAL A 585 -11.20 9.07 -18.06
CA VAL A 585 -11.76 9.66 -16.84
C VAL A 585 -10.79 9.50 -15.68
N ALA A 586 -10.98 10.31 -14.64
CA ALA A 586 -10.23 10.21 -13.39
C ALA A 586 -11.13 9.76 -12.25
N ILE A 587 -10.60 8.98 -11.31
CA ILE A 587 -11.29 8.58 -10.09
C ILE A 587 -10.37 8.72 -8.86
N GLU A 588 -10.98 8.80 -7.67
CA GLU A 588 -10.29 8.51 -6.41
C GLU A 588 -10.34 7.00 -6.14
N ALA A 589 -9.18 6.33 -6.26
CA ALA A 589 -9.02 4.90 -6.09
C ALA A 589 -8.21 4.52 -4.82
N ASP A 590 -7.83 5.49 -3.99
CA ASP A 590 -7.15 5.27 -2.71
C ASP A 590 -8.07 4.89 -1.54
N GLN A 591 -9.08 4.07 -1.81
CA GLN A 591 -9.85 3.39 -0.77
C GLN A 591 -9.45 1.91 -0.67
N PRO A 592 -9.35 1.33 0.54
CA PRO A 592 -8.93 -0.08 0.72
C PRO A 592 -9.73 -1.09 -0.10
N GLU A 593 -11.01 -0.82 -0.36
CA GLU A 593 -11.86 -1.70 -1.16
C GLU A 593 -11.44 -1.79 -2.62
N PHE A 594 -10.83 -0.73 -3.20
CA PHE A 594 -10.32 -0.80 -4.58
C PHE A 594 -9.24 -1.85 -4.72
N GLN A 595 -8.38 -2.03 -3.72
CA GLN A 595 -7.32 -3.05 -3.75
C GLN A 595 -7.90 -4.45 -3.99
N PHE A 596 -9.09 -4.74 -3.45
CA PHE A 596 -9.69 -6.08 -3.44
C PHE A 596 -11.01 -6.20 -4.18
N TYR A 597 -11.45 -5.15 -4.90
CA TYR A 597 -12.68 -5.21 -5.68
C TYR A 597 -12.64 -6.44 -6.60
N LYS A 598 -13.71 -7.25 -6.54
CA LYS A 598 -13.85 -8.49 -7.31
C LYS A 598 -15.00 -8.43 -8.29
N SER A 599 -16.20 -8.05 -7.84
CA SER A 599 -17.39 -8.01 -8.70
C SER A 599 -18.55 -7.25 -8.06
N GLY A 600 -19.52 -6.86 -8.89
CA GLY A 600 -20.72 -6.11 -8.50
C GLY A 600 -20.58 -4.61 -8.73
N VAL A 601 -21.63 -3.84 -8.44
CA VAL A 601 -21.59 -2.39 -8.62
C VAL A 601 -21.01 -1.73 -7.38
N PHE A 602 -19.88 -1.04 -7.54
CA PHE A 602 -19.22 -0.30 -6.48
C PHE A 602 -20.03 0.94 -6.11
N ASP A 603 -20.66 0.90 -4.94
CA ASP A 603 -21.58 1.91 -4.42
C ASP A 603 -21.19 2.44 -3.03
N LYS A 604 -20.01 2.08 -2.55
CA LYS A 604 -19.44 2.62 -1.31
C LYS A 604 -18.97 4.06 -1.53
N THR A 605 -19.26 4.96 -0.60
CA THR A 605 -18.73 6.32 -0.63
C THR A 605 -17.20 6.35 -0.72
N CYS A 606 -16.71 7.21 -1.60
CA CYS A 606 -15.31 7.54 -1.85
C CYS A 606 -15.22 9.08 -1.90
N GLY A 607 -14.03 9.63 -1.73
CA GLY A 607 -13.83 11.07 -1.87
C GLY A 607 -13.75 11.53 -3.33
N THR A 608 -13.16 12.71 -3.52
CA THR A 608 -12.98 13.38 -4.81
C THR A 608 -11.52 13.84 -5.03
N GLN A 609 -10.56 13.30 -4.28
CA GLN A 609 -9.12 13.48 -4.47
C GLN A 609 -8.63 12.54 -5.57
N LEU A 610 -8.94 12.90 -6.81
CA LEU A 610 -8.61 12.10 -7.99
C LEU A 610 -7.11 11.75 -8.06
N ASP A 611 -6.81 10.45 -8.11
CA ASP A 611 -5.45 9.90 -8.02
C ASP A 611 -5.18 8.78 -9.02
N HIS A 612 -6.19 8.37 -9.81
CA HIS A 612 -6.07 7.28 -10.77
C HIS A 612 -6.82 7.59 -12.08
N GLY A 613 -6.13 7.45 -13.21
CA GLY A 613 -6.70 7.57 -14.56
C GLY A 613 -7.21 6.23 -15.07
N VAL A 614 -8.43 6.19 -15.59
CA VAL A 614 -9.11 4.98 -16.07
C VAL A 614 -9.98 5.25 -17.29
N LEU A 615 -10.32 4.21 -18.05
CA LEU A 615 -11.10 4.36 -19.28
C LEU A 615 -12.57 3.97 -19.07
N ALA A 616 -13.49 4.93 -19.21
CA ALA A 616 -14.91 4.64 -19.27
C ALA A 616 -15.27 4.05 -20.64
N VAL A 617 -15.59 2.75 -20.66
CA VAL A 617 -15.86 1.96 -21.88
C VAL A 617 -17.34 1.66 -22.10
N GLY A 618 -18.19 2.09 -21.18
CA GLY A 618 -19.62 1.84 -21.28
C GLY A 618 -20.38 2.24 -20.03
N TYR A 619 -21.68 1.97 -20.06
CA TYR A 619 -22.61 2.13 -18.96
C TYR A 619 -23.84 1.25 -19.18
N GLY A 620 -24.57 0.96 -18.11
CA GLY A 620 -25.78 0.15 -18.18
C GLY A 620 -26.62 0.24 -16.92
N VAL A 621 -27.57 -0.69 -16.82
CA VAL A 621 -28.41 -0.92 -15.65
C VAL A 621 -28.42 -2.42 -15.38
N GLU A 622 -28.09 -2.83 -14.15
CA GLU A 622 -28.21 -4.20 -13.68
C GLU A 622 -29.03 -4.19 -12.39
N ASP A 623 -30.07 -5.03 -12.32
CA ASP A 623 -30.98 -5.14 -11.16
C ASP A 623 -31.52 -3.79 -10.64
N GLY A 624 -31.76 -2.85 -11.57
CA GLY A 624 -32.22 -1.48 -11.28
C GLY A 624 -31.11 -0.50 -10.87
N GLN A 625 -29.88 -0.97 -10.67
CA GLN A 625 -28.71 -0.16 -10.35
C GLN A 625 -27.99 0.30 -11.63
N LYS A 626 -27.87 1.61 -11.80
CA LYS A 626 -27.15 2.22 -12.92
C LYS A 626 -25.64 2.17 -12.64
N TYR A 627 -24.86 1.82 -13.67
CA TYR A 627 -23.40 1.76 -13.54
C TYR A 627 -22.65 2.35 -14.73
N TRP A 628 -21.42 2.79 -14.49
CA TRP A 628 -20.35 2.97 -15.47
C TRP A 628 -19.52 1.70 -15.57
N LYS A 629 -19.22 1.21 -16.77
CA LYS A 629 -18.24 0.14 -16.99
C LYS A 629 -16.89 0.77 -17.29
N VAL A 630 -15.92 0.52 -16.43
CA VAL A 630 -14.61 1.16 -16.45
C VAL A 630 -13.52 0.10 -16.62
N LYS A 631 -12.65 0.27 -17.62
CA LYS A 631 -11.46 -0.53 -17.83
C LYS A 631 -10.34 0.01 -16.95
N ASN A 632 -9.78 -0.84 -16.08
CA ASN A 632 -8.64 -0.51 -15.23
C ASN A 632 -7.33 -1.04 -15.84
N SER A 633 -6.20 -0.66 -15.25
CA SER A 633 -4.83 -0.97 -15.68
C SER A 633 -4.08 -1.86 -14.67
N TRP A 634 -4.79 -2.60 -13.82
CA TRP A 634 -4.20 -3.47 -12.78
C TRP A 634 -4.18 -4.96 -13.16
N GLY A 635 -4.30 -5.26 -14.46
CA GLY A 635 -4.32 -6.62 -15.00
C GLY A 635 -5.68 -7.31 -14.88
N ALA A 636 -5.86 -8.37 -15.68
CA ALA A 636 -7.13 -9.09 -15.79
C ALA A 636 -7.51 -9.91 -14.54
N THR A 637 -6.58 -10.11 -13.60
CA THR A 637 -6.83 -10.83 -12.34
C THR A 637 -7.49 -9.95 -11.27
N TRP A 638 -7.54 -8.64 -11.48
CA TRP A 638 -8.21 -7.69 -10.60
C TRP A 638 -9.63 -7.40 -11.09
N GLY A 639 -10.59 -7.23 -10.17
CA GLY A 639 -11.98 -6.90 -10.53
C GLY A 639 -12.64 -7.90 -11.47
N GLU A 640 -13.54 -7.39 -12.31
CA GLU A 640 -14.32 -8.18 -13.26
C GLU A 640 -13.53 -8.39 -14.56
N ASN A 641 -12.50 -9.24 -14.49
CA ASN A 641 -11.52 -9.44 -15.57
C ASN A 641 -10.79 -8.15 -15.97
N GLY A 642 -10.42 -7.34 -14.98
CA GLY A 642 -9.74 -6.04 -15.15
C GLY A 642 -10.67 -4.84 -15.26
N TYR A 643 -11.98 -5.04 -15.13
CA TYR A 643 -12.98 -3.98 -15.16
C TYR A 643 -13.58 -3.75 -13.79
N ILE A 644 -14.14 -2.55 -13.59
CA ILE A 644 -14.97 -2.22 -12.44
C ILE A 644 -16.27 -1.59 -12.93
N ARG A 645 -17.36 -1.90 -12.24
CA ARG A 645 -18.62 -1.20 -12.40
C ARG A 645 -18.80 -0.19 -11.27
N LEU A 646 -18.72 1.09 -11.59
CA LEU A 646 -18.95 2.17 -10.62
C LEU A 646 -20.42 2.58 -10.65
N SER A 647 -21.02 2.84 -9.49
CA SER A 647 -22.38 3.37 -9.42
C SER A 647 -22.50 4.69 -10.21
N ARG A 648 -23.64 4.90 -10.87
CA ARG A 648 -23.88 6.07 -11.74
C ARG A 648 -25.16 6.79 -11.31
N GLU A 649 -25.18 8.10 -11.42
CA GLU A 649 -26.29 8.96 -10.97
C GLU A 649 -26.56 8.83 -9.46
N VAL A 650 -25.49 8.92 -8.66
CA VAL A 650 -25.53 8.73 -7.19
C VAL A 650 -26.12 9.91 -6.40
N GLY A 651 -26.62 10.93 -7.09
CA GLY A 651 -27.14 12.16 -6.49
C GLY A 651 -26.08 13.25 -6.26
N GLU A 652 -24.80 12.93 -6.46
CA GLU A 652 -23.69 13.88 -6.42
C GLU A 652 -23.25 14.25 -7.83
N SER A 653 -23.09 15.55 -8.10
CA SER A 653 -22.77 16.05 -9.45
C SER A 653 -21.40 15.57 -9.96
N HIS A 654 -20.45 15.35 -9.05
CA HIS A 654 -19.13 14.80 -9.39
C HIS A 654 -19.16 13.30 -9.75
N GLY A 655 -20.29 12.62 -9.56
CA GLY A 655 -20.43 11.17 -9.76
C GLY A 655 -19.65 10.34 -8.73
N GLN A 656 -19.82 9.02 -8.80
CA GLN A 656 -19.13 8.08 -7.91
C GLN A 656 -17.61 8.22 -8.03
N CYS A 657 -16.94 8.45 -6.91
CA CYS A 657 -15.48 8.64 -6.81
C CYS A 657 -14.90 9.75 -7.70
N GLY A 658 -15.73 10.75 -8.03
CA GLY A 658 -15.33 11.88 -8.87
C GLY A 658 -15.22 11.58 -10.36
N VAL A 659 -15.78 10.45 -10.84
CA VAL A 659 -15.70 10.01 -12.24
C VAL A 659 -16.12 11.07 -13.28
N ALA A 660 -16.99 12.01 -12.90
CA ALA A 660 -17.46 13.08 -13.78
C ALA A 660 -16.65 14.40 -13.68
N MET A 661 -15.60 14.47 -12.85
CA MET A 661 -14.86 15.71 -12.61
C MET A 661 -13.83 16.04 -13.68
N ALA A 662 -13.10 15.04 -14.21
CA ALA A 662 -12.08 15.22 -15.25
C ALA A 662 -12.21 14.27 -16.47
N PRO A 663 -13.38 14.18 -17.13
CA PRO A 663 -13.54 13.41 -18.36
C PRO A 663 -13.04 14.13 -19.62
N SER A 664 -12.25 13.45 -20.46
CA SER A 664 -11.79 13.97 -21.76
C SER A 664 -11.66 12.87 -22.82
N TYR A 665 -11.81 13.22 -24.09
CA TYR A 665 -11.72 12.27 -25.20
C TYR A 665 -10.97 12.85 -26.41
N PRO A 666 -10.15 12.05 -27.12
CA PRO A 666 -9.37 12.51 -28.27
C PRO A 666 -10.10 12.30 -29.59
N PHE A 667 -9.66 13.03 -30.62
CA PHE A 667 -9.95 12.77 -32.03
C PHE A 667 -8.73 12.13 -32.67
N ALA A 668 -8.83 10.86 -33.09
CA ALA A 668 -7.68 10.09 -33.58
C ALA A 668 -7.93 9.45 -34.95
N THR A 669 -6.86 9.33 -35.75
CA THR A 669 -6.87 8.65 -37.06
C THR A 669 -5.56 7.90 -37.30
N VAL A 670 -5.57 6.92 -38.22
CA VAL A 670 -4.39 6.15 -38.60
C VAL A 670 -3.45 7.02 -39.44
N ILE A 671 -2.13 6.93 -39.21
CA ILE A 671 -1.13 7.64 -40.02
C ILE A 671 -0.89 6.85 -41.31
N ASN A 672 -1.31 7.42 -42.44
CA ASN A 672 -0.84 6.98 -43.76
C ASN A 672 0.46 7.71 -44.08
N LYS A 673 1.52 6.95 -44.41
CA LYS A 673 2.81 7.49 -44.83
C LYS A 673 2.66 8.19 -46.18
N ASP A 674 2.32 9.48 -46.18
CA ASP A 674 2.89 10.49 -47.06
C ASP A 674 2.49 11.91 -46.61
N GLU A 675 3.54 12.67 -46.23
CA GLU A 675 3.66 14.13 -46.13
C GLU A 675 3.08 14.98 -44.97
N LYS A 676 3.78 16.12 -44.78
CA LYS A 676 3.95 16.95 -43.59
C LYS A 676 3.39 18.37 -43.79
N VAL A 677 2.67 18.84 -42.76
CA VAL A 677 2.53 20.24 -42.27
C VAL A 677 1.74 21.24 -43.14
N VAL A 678 0.54 21.59 -42.64
CA VAL A 678 -0.26 22.76 -43.04
C VAL A 678 -0.44 23.69 -41.83
N LYS A 679 -0.52 25.01 -42.06
CA LYS A 679 -0.91 25.99 -41.04
C LYS A 679 -1.92 27.02 -41.56
N ASN A 680 -2.97 27.17 -40.74
CA ASN A 680 -3.78 28.35 -40.40
C ASN A 680 -5.11 28.65 -41.12
N LEU A 681 -6.15 28.69 -40.26
CA LEU A 681 -7.56 29.03 -40.44
C LEU A 681 -7.87 30.52 -40.17
N THR A 682 -9.04 30.99 -40.63
CA THR A 682 -10.08 31.83 -39.96
C THR A 682 -11.13 32.23 -41.03
N SER A 683 -12.46 32.46 -40.86
CA SER A 683 -13.38 32.66 -39.71
C SER A 683 -14.90 32.64 -40.14
N LEU A 684 -15.78 32.16 -39.23
CA LEU A 684 -17.15 32.57 -38.79
C LEU A 684 -18.35 32.95 -39.72
N ALA A 685 -19.34 32.03 -39.81
CA ALA A 685 -20.80 32.00 -39.43
C ALA A 685 -21.88 33.08 -39.79
N SER A 686 -23.06 32.64 -40.32
CA SER A 686 -24.45 33.03 -39.89
C SER A 686 -25.66 32.27 -40.55
N MET A 687 -26.55 31.67 -39.72
CA MET A 687 -28.05 31.47 -39.68
C MET A 687 -29.00 31.16 -40.89
N VAL A 688 -29.90 30.15 -40.69
CA VAL A 688 -31.39 30.05 -40.89
C VAL A 688 -31.91 28.92 -41.82
N GLY A 689 -32.76 28.04 -41.24
CA GLY A 689 -33.78 27.21 -41.89
C GLY A 689 -33.24 25.91 -42.46
N SER A 690 -33.97 24.79 -42.38
CA SER A 690 -33.48 23.51 -42.92
C SER A 690 -33.19 23.66 -44.42
N SER A 691 -31.93 23.81 -44.76
CA SER A 691 -31.50 24.25 -46.08
C SER A 691 -30.28 23.46 -46.47
N ALA A 692 -30.22 23.14 -47.75
CA ALA A 692 -29.10 22.43 -48.32
C ALA A 692 -28.52 23.29 -49.44
N LYS A 693 -27.27 23.70 -49.30
CA LYS A 693 -26.52 24.38 -50.34
C LYS A 693 -25.32 23.54 -50.70
N ILE A 694 -25.04 23.48 -52.00
CA ILE A 694 -23.85 22.83 -52.54
C ILE A 694 -23.11 23.85 -53.38
N SER A 695 -21.80 23.91 -53.22
CA SER A 695 -20.94 24.81 -53.99
C SER A 695 -19.60 24.16 -54.28
N GLN A 696 -18.98 24.55 -55.39
CA GLN A 696 -17.59 24.21 -55.65
C GLN A 696 -16.68 25.16 -54.86
N CYS A 697 -15.87 24.61 -53.97
CA CYS A 697 -14.83 25.30 -53.21
C CYS A 697 -13.46 25.21 -53.93
N GLY A 698 -12.45 25.93 -53.44
CA GLY A 698 -11.11 25.97 -54.03
C GLY A 698 -10.98 26.86 -55.28
N ASP A 699 -9.78 26.90 -55.88
CA ASP A 699 -9.52 27.68 -57.09
C ASP A 699 -10.05 26.95 -58.34
N LYS A 700 -11.07 27.54 -58.99
CA LYS A 700 -11.72 26.98 -60.18
C LYS A 700 -10.85 27.03 -61.43
N SER A 701 -9.81 27.86 -61.43
CA SER A 701 -8.91 28.05 -62.56
C SER A 701 -7.89 26.90 -62.71
N THR A 702 -7.52 26.25 -61.61
CA THR A 702 -6.53 25.15 -61.57
C THR A 702 -7.15 23.76 -61.41
N ALA A 703 -8.42 23.66 -61.00
CA ALA A 703 -9.10 22.36 -60.84
C ALA A 703 -9.16 21.55 -62.15
N ALA A 704 -8.69 20.30 -62.08
CA ALA A 704 -8.72 19.32 -63.18
C ALA A 704 -10.14 18.83 -63.49
N VAL A 705 -11.10 19.06 -62.59
CA VAL A 705 -12.54 18.80 -62.78
C VAL A 705 -13.30 20.11 -62.53
N SER A 706 -14.11 20.52 -63.50
CA SER A 706 -15.03 21.65 -63.36
C SER A 706 -16.47 21.16 -63.42
N PHE A 707 -17.33 21.65 -62.53
CA PHE A 707 -18.75 21.29 -62.53
C PHE A 707 -19.56 22.29 -63.37
N ASP A 708 -20.28 21.78 -64.36
CA ASP A 708 -21.29 22.52 -65.13
C ASP A 708 -22.53 22.78 -64.26
N ASN A 709 -22.87 21.81 -63.41
CA ASN A 709 -23.98 21.89 -62.49
C ASN A 709 -23.70 21.04 -61.23
N LEU A 710 -24.05 21.60 -60.07
CA LEU A 710 -24.02 20.92 -58.76
C LEU A 710 -25.39 21.06 -58.13
N GLU A 711 -26.04 19.94 -57.88
CA GLU A 711 -27.40 19.91 -57.34
C GLU A 711 -27.47 19.09 -56.06
N ILE A 712 -28.40 19.49 -55.19
CA ILE A 712 -28.67 18.85 -53.91
C ILE A 712 -30.17 18.65 -53.78
N THR A 713 -30.57 17.42 -53.47
CA THR A 713 -31.99 17.04 -53.35
C THR A 713 -32.25 16.28 -52.05
N PRO A 714 -33.29 16.65 -51.29
CA PRO A 714 -34.15 17.82 -51.46
C PRO A 714 -33.47 19.11 -50.96
N LYS A 715 -33.84 20.28 -51.52
CA LYS A 715 -33.33 21.60 -51.08
C LYS A 715 -33.70 21.96 -49.63
N SER A 716 -34.70 21.27 -49.08
CA SER A 716 -35.11 21.33 -47.68
C SER A 716 -35.03 19.91 -47.08
N PRO A 717 -33.84 19.48 -46.65
CA PRO A 717 -33.59 18.13 -46.16
C PRO A 717 -34.25 17.86 -44.81
N LYS A 718 -34.61 16.59 -44.58
CA LYS A 718 -35.14 16.09 -43.30
C LYS A 718 -34.36 14.84 -42.91
N ARG A 719 -34.04 14.70 -41.61
CA ARG A 719 -33.44 13.49 -41.05
C ARG A 719 -34.38 12.29 -41.26
N GLY A 720 -33.82 11.11 -41.48
CA GLY A 720 -34.56 9.88 -41.80
C GLY A 720 -34.92 9.73 -43.29
N LYS A 721 -34.53 10.67 -44.15
CA LYS A 721 -34.65 10.55 -45.61
C LYS A 721 -33.28 10.76 -46.26
N PRO A 722 -32.97 10.07 -47.37
CA PRO A 722 -31.71 10.28 -48.09
C PRO A 722 -31.59 11.71 -48.59
N ILE A 723 -30.38 12.27 -48.48
CA ILE A 723 -30.00 13.55 -49.07
C ILE A 723 -28.95 13.23 -50.13
N THR A 724 -29.21 13.58 -51.39
CA THR A 724 -28.30 13.23 -52.49
C THR A 724 -27.70 14.47 -53.13
N PHE A 725 -26.40 14.40 -53.38
CA PHE A 725 -25.62 15.38 -54.13
C PHE A 725 -25.32 14.81 -55.50
N PHE A 726 -25.54 15.61 -56.55
CA PHE A 726 -25.20 15.27 -57.92
C PHE A 726 -24.27 16.32 -58.51
N GLY A 727 -23.25 15.86 -59.22
CA GLY A 727 -22.35 16.72 -59.97
C GLY A 727 -22.13 16.20 -61.38
N ASN A 728 -22.25 17.10 -62.35
CA ASN A 728 -21.87 16.84 -63.73
C ASN A 728 -21.00 17.99 -64.26
N GLY A 729 -20.11 17.68 -65.19
CA GLY A 729 -19.18 18.67 -65.72
C GLY A 729 -18.11 18.07 -66.62
N ASP A 730 -16.96 18.72 -66.65
CA ASP A 730 -15.85 18.40 -67.54
C ASP A 730 -14.59 18.02 -66.75
N ILE A 731 -13.93 16.97 -67.23
CA ILE A 731 -12.58 16.57 -66.82
C ILE A 731 -11.62 17.20 -67.83
N LYS A 732 -10.69 18.03 -67.34
CA LYS A 732 -9.73 18.79 -68.15
C LYS A 732 -8.43 18.02 -68.41
N HIS A 733 -8.09 17.07 -67.55
CA HIS A 733 -6.88 16.24 -67.65
C HIS A 733 -7.17 14.78 -67.30
N ASP A 734 -6.55 13.85 -68.03
CA ASP A 734 -6.64 12.42 -67.77
C ASP A 734 -6.06 12.07 -66.38
N PHE A 735 -6.69 11.15 -65.64
CA PHE A 735 -6.15 10.60 -64.40
C PHE A 735 -6.55 9.14 -64.21
N ASP A 736 -5.63 8.35 -63.65
CA ASP A 736 -5.82 6.91 -63.48
C ASP A 736 -6.53 6.57 -62.15
N SER A 737 -6.33 7.38 -61.10
CA SER A 737 -7.04 7.26 -59.84
C SER A 737 -7.05 8.57 -59.03
N ALA A 738 -7.90 8.66 -58.00
CA ALA A 738 -8.01 9.83 -57.13
C ALA A 738 -8.49 9.43 -55.72
N ASN A 739 -7.95 10.08 -54.70
CA ASN A 739 -8.40 9.98 -53.31
C ASN A 739 -9.22 11.22 -52.93
N PHE A 740 -10.03 11.10 -51.87
CA PHE A 740 -10.72 12.24 -51.27
C PHE A 740 -10.60 12.25 -49.76
N ASN A 741 -10.64 13.44 -49.18
CA ASN A 741 -10.92 13.64 -47.77
C ASN A 741 -12.35 14.19 -47.61
N LEU A 742 -13.14 13.50 -46.78
CA LEU A 742 -14.45 13.95 -46.35
C LEU A 742 -14.35 14.44 -44.91
N VAL A 743 -14.80 15.66 -44.66
CA VAL A 743 -14.89 16.24 -43.30
C VAL A 743 -16.35 16.59 -43.04
N VAL A 744 -16.84 16.23 -41.86
CA VAL A 744 -18.12 16.69 -41.34
C VAL A 744 -17.87 17.54 -40.11
N GLU A 745 -18.29 18.79 -40.16
CA GLU A 745 -18.32 19.70 -39.03
C GLU A 745 -19.76 19.90 -38.57
N LEU A 746 -19.99 19.95 -37.26
CA LEU A 746 -21.28 20.31 -36.67
C LEU A 746 -21.08 21.59 -35.86
N ALA A 747 -21.81 22.65 -36.21
CA ALA A 747 -21.71 23.96 -35.58
C ALA A 747 -20.26 24.51 -35.51
N GLY A 748 -19.44 24.21 -36.54
CA GLY A 748 -18.04 24.62 -36.64
C GLY A 748 -17.04 23.74 -35.89
N ALA A 749 -17.48 22.69 -35.20
CA ALA A 749 -16.62 21.69 -34.60
C ALA A 749 -16.51 20.46 -35.51
N ARG A 750 -15.30 20.00 -35.81
CA ARG A 750 -15.06 18.78 -36.59
C ARG A 750 -15.55 17.57 -35.80
N VAL A 751 -16.60 16.92 -36.27
CA VAL A 751 -17.22 15.76 -35.60
C VAL A 751 -16.89 14.43 -36.28
N PHE A 752 -16.51 14.46 -37.55
CA PHE A 752 -16.12 13.26 -38.29
C PHE A 752 -15.20 13.62 -39.45
N SER A 753 -14.30 12.71 -39.82
CA SER A 753 -13.55 12.80 -41.07
C SER A 753 -13.12 11.43 -41.54
N HIS A 754 -13.06 11.26 -42.85
CA HIS A 754 -12.75 10.00 -43.50
C HIS A 754 -12.00 10.24 -44.81
N ASP A 755 -10.94 9.45 -45.03
CA ASP A 755 -10.22 9.42 -46.30
C ASP A 755 -10.71 8.23 -47.13
N GLY A 756 -11.05 8.46 -48.39
CA GLY A 756 -11.59 7.45 -49.30
C GLY A 756 -11.05 7.55 -50.72
N LYS A 757 -11.53 6.66 -51.60
CA LYS A 757 -11.14 6.62 -53.02
C LYS A 757 -12.28 7.13 -53.88
N MET A 758 -11.99 8.08 -54.77
CA MET A 758 -12.96 8.61 -55.74
C MET A 758 -13.22 7.64 -56.91
N CYS A 759 -12.45 6.56 -57.04
CA CYS A 759 -12.67 5.55 -58.07
C CYS A 759 -13.50 4.40 -57.50
N GLY A 760 -14.73 4.24 -58.02
CA GLY A 760 -15.69 3.24 -57.54
C GLY A 760 -16.54 3.71 -56.35
N GLU A 761 -17.09 2.74 -55.64
CA GLU A 761 -18.05 2.95 -54.56
C GLU A 761 -17.34 2.98 -53.20
N THR A 762 -17.55 4.02 -52.41
CA THR A 762 -17.05 4.12 -51.03
C THR A 762 -18.20 4.29 -50.05
N HIS A 763 -18.46 3.27 -49.23
CA HIS A 763 -19.44 3.32 -48.14
C HIS A 763 -18.75 3.75 -46.85
N ILE A 764 -19.18 4.88 -46.30
CA ILE A 764 -18.57 5.52 -45.12
C ILE A 764 -19.57 5.45 -43.97
N PRO A 765 -19.45 4.49 -43.03
CA PRO A 765 -20.28 4.49 -41.85
C PRO A 765 -19.96 5.71 -40.97
N LEU A 766 -20.98 6.44 -40.57
CA LEU A 766 -20.82 7.53 -39.60
C LEU A 766 -20.75 6.94 -38.19
N PRO A 767 -19.96 7.53 -37.28
CA PRO A 767 -19.88 7.11 -35.89
C PRO A 767 -21.27 6.98 -35.27
N LEU A 768 -21.43 6.08 -34.31
CA LEU A 768 -22.62 6.01 -33.44
C LEU A 768 -23.93 5.53 -34.08
N GLY A 769 -23.87 4.91 -35.25
CA GLY A 769 -25.10 4.56 -35.96
C GLY A 769 -25.86 5.80 -36.43
N LEU A 770 -25.16 6.92 -36.59
CA LEU A 770 -25.66 8.18 -37.18
C LEU A 770 -25.83 8.08 -38.70
N GLY A 771 -25.86 6.85 -39.23
CA GLY A 771 -26.06 6.56 -40.64
C GLY A 771 -24.75 6.34 -41.38
N HIS A 772 -24.74 6.70 -42.65
CA HIS A 772 -23.60 6.50 -43.53
C HIS A 772 -23.61 7.51 -44.69
N ILE A 773 -22.45 7.68 -45.31
CA ILE A 773 -22.29 8.44 -46.54
C ILE A 773 -21.80 7.49 -47.63
N ASP A 774 -22.54 7.39 -48.72
CA ASP A 774 -22.13 6.62 -49.90
C ASP A 774 -21.58 7.57 -50.96
N VAL A 775 -20.31 7.41 -51.30
CA VAL A 775 -19.68 8.13 -52.40
C VAL A 775 -19.66 7.21 -53.61
N HIS A 776 -20.55 7.49 -54.57
CA HIS A 776 -20.55 6.88 -55.89
C HIS A 776 -19.57 7.67 -56.77
N GLY A 777 -18.30 7.24 -56.72
CA GLY A 777 -17.20 7.88 -57.42
C GLY A 777 -17.17 7.59 -58.93
N PHE A 778 -16.10 8.02 -59.59
CA PHE A 778 -15.89 7.85 -61.02
C PHE A 778 -15.53 6.41 -61.41
N LYS A 779 -15.81 6.06 -62.68
CA LYS A 779 -15.35 4.82 -63.33
C LYS A 779 -13.95 5.01 -63.92
N CYS A 780 -12.93 4.93 -63.09
CA CYS A 780 -11.54 5.13 -63.50
C CYS A 780 -11.00 3.98 -64.40
N PRO A 781 -10.02 4.24 -65.29
CA PRO A 781 -9.32 5.51 -65.50
C PRO A 781 -10.19 6.54 -66.25
N MET A 782 -10.11 7.80 -65.85
CA MET A 782 -10.90 8.88 -66.46
C MET A 782 -10.12 9.58 -67.57
N LYS A 783 -10.83 9.89 -68.66
CA LYS A 783 -10.31 10.64 -69.80
C LYS A 783 -10.95 12.01 -69.88
N THR A 784 -10.21 12.95 -70.45
CA THR A 784 -10.66 14.30 -70.75
C THR A 784 -12.01 14.27 -71.49
N GLY A 785 -13.01 14.97 -70.97
CA GLY A 785 -14.39 14.93 -71.48
C GLY A 785 -15.45 15.11 -70.40
N LYS A 786 -16.73 14.93 -70.77
CA LYS A 786 -17.87 15.13 -69.87
C LYS A 786 -18.11 13.95 -68.94
N PHE A 787 -18.54 14.22 -67.72
CA PHE A 787 -19.05 13.23 -66.76
C PHE A 787 -20.42 13.66 -66.22
N SER A 788 -21.23 12.68 -65.83
CA SER A 788 -22.57 12.87 -65.24
C SER A 788 -22.82 12.04 -63.99
N ASP A 789 -21.80 11.34 -63.50
CA ASP A 789 -22.00 10.15 -62.67
C ASP A 789 -21.55 10.37 -61.22
N LEU A 790 -21.08 11.57 -60.85
CA LEU A 790 -20.72 11.84 -59.46
C LEU A 790 -21.98 11.98 -58.62
N LYS A 791 -22.15 11.05 -57.69
CA LYS A 791 -23.28 11.03 -56.76
C LYS A 791 -22.78 10.76 -55.34
N VAL A 792 -23.28 11.52 -54.38
CA VAL A 792 -22.99 11.28 -52.95
C VAL A 792 -24.31 11.23 -52.20
N ASP A 793 -24.60 10.10 -51.55
CA ASP A 793 -25.77 9.95 -50.69
C ASP A 793 -25.36 10.14 -49.23
N VAL A 794 -26.01 11.08 -48.55
CA VAL A 794 -25.89 11.28 -47.10
C VAL A 794 -27.15 10.73 -46.44
N ASN A 795 -26.98 9.60 -45.76
CA ASN A 795 -28.06 8.87 -45.13
C ASN A 795 -28.01 9.10 -43.62
N LEU A 796 -28.67 10.16 -43.14
CA LEU A 796 -28.78 10.45 -41.71
C LEU A 796 -30.10 9.89 -41.15
N PRO A 797 -30.08 9.03 -40.10
CA PRO A 797 -31.29 8.57 -39.45
C PRO A 797 -31.93 9.69 -38.64
N ILE A 798 -33.21 9.52 -38.27
CA ILE A 798 -33.97 10.50 -37.47
C ILE A 798 -33.24 10.89 -36.17
N ILE A 799 -32.47 9.95 -35.60
CA ILE A 799 -31.73 10.12 -34.35
C ILE A 799 -30.45 10.97 -34.48
N ALA A 800 -30.04 11.34 -35.69
CA ALA A 800 -28.87 12.20 -35.88
C ALA A 800 -29.11 13.60 -35.27
N PRO A 801 -28.10 14.28 -34.68
CA PRO A 801 -28.28 15.60 -34.08
C PRO A 801 -28.96 16.63 -35.02
N ALA A 802 -29.63 17.62 -34.44
CA ALA A 802 -30.08 18.79 -35.19
C ALA A 802 -28.94 19.81 -35.22
N GLY A 803 -28.77 20.57 -36.30
CA GLY A 803 -27.77 21.64 -36.37
C GLY A 803 -27.22 21.88 -37.77
N ASN A 804 -26.23 22.77 -37.83
CA ASN A 804 -25.51 23.13 -39.05
C ASN A 804 -24.40 22.12 -39.28
N TYR A 805 -24.57 21.27 -40.28
CA TYR A 805 -23.56 20.37 -40.79
C TYR A 805 -22.85 21.01 -41.98
N GLU A 806 -21.52 21.06 -41.94
CA GLU A 806 -20.71 21.35 -43.10
C GLU A 806 -20.04 20.05 -43.55
N ILE A 807 -20.30 19.62 -44.78
CA ILE A 807 -19.66 18.45 -45.39
C ILE A 807 -18.72 18.97 -46.48
N LYS A 808 -17.43 18.78 -46.29
CA LYS A 808 -16.39 19.15 -47.25
C LYS A 808 -15.83 17.88 -47.87
N LEU A 809 -15.98 17.75 -49.19
CA LEU A 809 -15.42 16.66 -50.00
C LEU A 809 -14.32 17.24 -50.89
N VAL A 810 -13.07 16.92 -50.59
CA VAL A 810 -11.91 17.41 -51.33
C VAL A 810 -11.23 16.24 -52.01
N ALA A 811 -11.20 16.23 -53.35
CA ALA A 811 -10.52 15.22 -54.14
C ALA A 811 -9.16 15.73 -54.63
N GLY A 812 -8.08 15.00 -54.34
CA GLY A 812 -6.69 15.34 -54.70
C GLY A 812 -5.70 15.32 -53.54
N ASP A 813 -4.44 15.66 -53.79
CA ASP A 813 -3.30 15.51 -52.88
C ASP A 813 -3.06 16.74 -51.98
N GLY A 814 -4.11 17.21 -51.29
CA GLY A 814 -3.99 18.06 -50.09
C GLY A 814 -3.53 19.53 -50.25
N ASN A 815 -3.18 20.01 -51.44
CA ASN A 815 -2.86 21.43 -51.70
C ASN A 815 -3.92 22.11 -52.59
N ALA A 816 -4.42 23.28 -52.19
CA ALA A 816 -5.57 23.96 -52.83
C ALA A 816 -5.32 24.50 -54.25
N GLU A 817 -4.08 24.38 -54.76
CA GLU A 817 -3.74 24.72 -56.15
C GLU A 817 -3.80 23.52 -57.10
N ASP A 818 -3.80 22.27 -56.60
CA ASP A 818 -3.75 21.01 -57.40
C ASP A 818 -4.90 20.03 -57.09
N SER A 819 -5.96 20.46 -56.40
CA SER A 819 -7.12 19.59 -56.14
C SER A 819 -7.85 19.24 -57.45
N LEU A 820 -8.15 17.97 -57.68
CA LEU A 820 -9.01 17.53 -58.78
C LEU A 820 -10.35 18.28 -58.72
N PHE A 821 -10.95 18.37 -57.53
CA PHE A 821 -12.04 19.30 -57.22
C PHE A 821 -12.28 19.40 -55.70
N CYS A 822 -13.04 20.42 -55.29
CA CYS A 822 -13.55 20.57 -53.93
C CYS A 822 -15.05 20.88 -53.98
N VAL A 823 -15.85 20.13 -53.22
CA VAL A 823 -17.29 20.35 -53.02
C VAL A 823 -17.55 20.65 -51.56
N HIS A 824 -18.22 21.77 -51.30
CA HIS A 824 -18.69 22.16 -49.98
C HIS A 824 -20.21 22.08 -49.94
N VAL A 825 -20.73 21.32 -48.98
CA VAL A 825 -22.15 21.20 -48.71
C VAL A 825 -22.44 21.77 -47.33
N GLU A 826 -23.36 22.73 -47.29
CA GLU A 826 -23.93 23.27 -46.06
C GLU A 826 -25.32 22.65 -45.89
N LEU A 827 -25.53 21.91 -44.81
CA LEU A 827 -26.84 21.38 -44.41
C LEU A 827 -27.22 22.00 -43.07
N ASP A 828 -28.25 22.83 -43.04
CA ASP A 828 -28.95 23.18 -41.80
C ASP A 828 -30.09 22.16 -41.62
N LEU A 829 -30.14 21.46 -40.48
CA LEU A 829 -31.15 20.44 -40.17
C LEU A 829 -31.87 20.81 -38.87
N GLU A 830 -33.09 21.33 -38.98
CA GLU A 830 -33.91 21.77 -37.84
C GLU A 830 -34.45 20.61 -36.99
N PHE A 831 -34.90 20.94 -35.77
CA PHE A 831 -35.67 20.05 -34.91
C PHE A 831 -37.01 19.69 -35.55
N GLU A 832 -37.36 18.39 -35.55
CA GLU A 832 -38.64 17.95 -36.07
C GLU A 832 -39.83 18.58 -35.32
N GLU A 833 -40.86 18.88 -36.10
CA GLU A 833 -42.04 19.69 -35.80
C GLU A 833 -42.99 19.11 -34.73
N SER A 834 -42.64 18.01 -34.06
CA SER A 834 -43.50 17.31 -33.09
C SER A 834 -43.49 17.88 -31.67
N GLN A 835 -42.76 18.97 -31.41
CA GLN A 835 -42.86 19.76 -30.17
C GLN A 835 -43.48 21.17 -30.37
N ARG A 836 -44.27 21.36 -31.43
CA ARG A 836 -45.12 22.56 -31.61
C ARG A 836 -46.42 22.55 -30.78
N ILE A 837 -46.65 21.59 -29.90
CA ILE A 837 -47.79 21.59 -28.97
C ILE A 837 -47.34 22.14 -27.61
N SER A 838 -47.10 23.44 -27.55
CA SER A 838 -47.26 24.24 -26.32
C SER A 838 -47.21 25.76 -26.57
N ARG A 839 -47.17 26.22 -27.83
CA ARG A 839 -47.30 27.64 -28.20
C ARG A 839 -48.53 27.99 -29.04
N VAL A 840 -49.44 27.03 -29.23
CA VAL A 840 -50.80 27.28 -29.77
C VAL A 840 -51.78 27.63 -28.64
N TYR A 841 -51.46 27.34 -27.37
CA TYR A 841 -52.31 27.71 -26.22
C TYR A 841 -52.11 29.15 -25.70
N GLU A 842 -51.07 29.87 -26.13
CA GLU A 842 -50.90 31.29 -25.79
C GLU A 842 -51.39 32.25 -26.89
N ILE A 843 -51.71 31.76 -28.09
CA ILE A 843 -52.32 32.56 -29.17
C ILE A 843 -53.84 32.35 -29.25
N MET A 844 -54.38 31.33 -28.56
CA MET A 844 -55.84 31.17 -28.34
C MET A 844 -56.33 31.82 -27.02
N ALA A 845 -55.50 32.64 -26.36
CA ALA A 845 -55.89 33.43 -25.18
C ALA A 845 -56.07 34.94 -25.49
N GLU A 846 -55.98 35.34 -26.77
CA GLU A 846 -56.39 36.66 -27.27
C GLU A 846 -57.43 36.55 -28.42
N MET A 847 -58.21 35.46 -28.43
CA MET A 847 -59.45 35.31 -29.22
C MET A 847 -60.62 34.87 -28.35
#